data_AF-A0A7S1F5W0-F1
#
_entry.id   AF-A0A7S1F5W0-F1
#
_cell.length_a   1.000
_cell.length_b   1.000
_cell.length_c   1.000
_cell.angle_alpha   90.00
_cell.angle_beta   90.00
_cell.angle_gamma   90.00
#
_symmetry.space_group_name_H-M   'P 1'
#
loop_
_entity.id
_entity.type
_entity.pdbx_description
1 polymer ?
#
loop_
_entity_poly.entity_id
_entity_poly.type
_entity_poly.pdbx_seq_one_letter_code
_entity_poly.pdbx_strand_id
1 'polypeptide(L)'
;MTSAGNYGPDGSSSCTTGICCLVCSLVLVVGAAHYSYRLHYLKRKMDANDTSPDDYALFVRGLPEDVTEEELVRFVASNARSGSHTDVVKVVLAFDLQRHKVIREEYKENLARLQSSTDEPTKTRLRTRNAQLMSSLGSPDALRQFVPCTGYAVVLLRLQSDHRECLAEWSSSWEQLLGWLHLEPFLSALPLFRGEHALRITRAACPTDMLWENMSATLSEKVWRRVLTNVIGTLIVAVFFGIVVGLNFLEDALGGSQPASILPALGQMFCGPFTAITFRRLVVQEYHLTKTGRDTALVFKLSFSDVIMWLVVPLVCNLDSDTNWYRNGGLVQDIFWLIVVMSIVYPFTIGVGLPKVVKRLFASFYGKPKPGMTQATLNKMYEPLEESVARRFMTALRIFMASLVFTPIFPLGAVIGFVALILFYWTSKWSLLRYSKRPYRQSANLVGWVIRLVYVSAFMFAGAAWIFLNPSLTGAGEQFVQDVGIAFLVIGAFMAMLPHRINRLLSFAWIYSFFCPRRSGLTTPNYYEAQHTWPKHQKYHTTNQVYLVFERLTSKQMEKGVPGVSHLWDPRTGNFTDPRGSMPGFASETEPAGTTPAPGRLGPAAFEHDSEADLGVDAVEETSAIAEEDPAALALEEMKYKVPVASVRSVPKLSLLGGESSSEYGDEPDMALLSRKGVTTLRTRGFTPGMLVCVTGLESDAGQQYNDTQARVLGWNPLSEKWNVKLFTGVTAAIPAKNLQPV
;
A
#
# COMPACT_ATOMS: atom_id res chain seq x y z
N MET A 1 5.50 38.37 21.78
CA MET A 1 6.85 37.83 21.99
C MET A 1 7.01 37.44 23.47
N THR A 2 6.27 36.42 23.91
CA THR A 2 6.28 35.89 25.28
C THR A 2 6.71 34.42 25.20
N SER A 3 8.00 34.15 25.35
CA SER A 3 8.58 32.79 25.34
C SER A 3 9.66 32.69 26.40
N ALA A 4 9.97 31.46 26.84
CA ALA A 4 11.08 31.22 27.76
C ALA A 4 12.40 31.80 27.23
N GLY A 5 12.64 31.70 25.92
CA GLY A 5 13.79 32.34 25.24
C GLY A 5 13.87 33.86 25.40
N ASN A 6 12.74 34.55 25.62
CA ASN A 6 12.72 36.02 25.72
C ASN A 6 12.81 36.52 27.16
N TYR A 7 12.34 35.75 28.13
CA TYR A 7 12.45 36.13 29.55
C TYR A 7 13.84 35.86 30.11
N GLY A 8 14.56 34.90 29.53
CA GLY A 8 15.91 34.55 29.99
C GLY A 8 15.91 34.08 31.45
N PRO A 9 17.04 34.19 32.15
CA PRO A 9 17.16 33.77 33.55
C PRO A 9 16.42 34.68 34.53
N ASP A 10 16.12 35.93 34.15
CA ASP A 10 15.45 36.91 35.02
C ASP A 10 13.97 36.57 35.26
N GLY A 11 13.41 35.72 34.41
CA GLY A 11 12.06 35.16 34.53
C GLY A 11 10.92 36.16 34.34
N SER A 12 9.68 35.67 34.40
CA SER A 12 8.48 36.51 34.39
C SER A 12 7.39 35.92 35.27
N SER A 13 6.66 36.78 35.99
CA SER A 13 5.46 36.38 36.74
C SER A 13 4.18 36.37 35.89
N SER A 14 4.29 36.68 34.59
CA SER A 14 3.14 36.78 33.70
C SER A 14 2.56 35.42 33.32
N CYS A 15 1.25 35.24 33.50
CA CYS A 15 0.53 34.04 33.06
C CYS A 15 0.33 33.97 31.53
N THR A 16 0.67 35.02 30.77
CA THR A 16 0.40 35.10 29.33
C THR A 16 1.01 33.92 28.54
N THR A 17 2.23 33.50 28.87
CA THR A 17 2.89 32.37 28.19
C THR A 17 2.17 31.05 28.46
N GLY A 18 1.73 30.83 29.71
CA GLY A 18 0.92 29.67 30.05
C GLY A 18 -0.41 29.64 29.30
N ILE A 19 -1.09 30.79 29.16
CA ILE A 19 -2.33 30.91 28.40
C ILE A 19 -2.08 30.57 26.92
N CYS A 20 -1.00 31.06 26.32
CA CYS A 20 -0.60 30.71 24.95
C CYS A 20 -0.39 29.20 24.80
N CYS A 21 0.32 28.54 25.73
CA CYS A 21 0.52 27.09 25.72
C CYS A 21 -0.79 26.31 25.87
N LEU A 22 -1.72 26.79 26.70
CA LEU A 22 -3.06 26.21 26.83
C LEU A 22 -3.82 26.26 25.50
N VAL A 23 -3.84 27.42 24.84
CA VAL A 23 -4.50 27.60 23.54
C VAL A 23 -3.85 26.70 22.49
N CYS A 24 -2.51 26.66 22.41
CA CYS A 24 -1.80 25.77 21.49
C CYS A 24 -2.13 24.30 21.74
N SER A 25 -2.14 23.85 23.00
CA SER A 25 -2.49 22.46 23.36
C SER A 25 -3.90 22.10 22.92
N LEU A 26 -4.88 23.00 23.16
CA LEU A 26 -6.25 22.81 22.73
C LEU A 26 -6.36 22.72 21.20
N VAL A 27 -5.71 23.63 20.48
CA VAL A 27 -5.67 23.63 19.01
C VAL A 27 -5.06 22.34 18.46
N LEU A 28 -4.01 21.82 19.08
CA LEU A 28 -3.38 20.55 18.67
C LEU A 28 -4.32 19.36 18.85
N VAL A 29 -4.99 19.24 20.00
CA VAL A 29 -5.91 18.14 20.29
C VAL A 29 -7.11 18.17 19.33
N VAL A 30 -7.72 19.35 19.15
CA VAL A 30 -8.85 19.54 18.22
C VAL A 30 -8.41 19.36 16.76
N GLY A 31 -7.25 19.90 16.39
CA GLY A 31 -6.67 19.77 15.06
C GLY A 31 -6.33 18.33 14.69
N ALA A 32 -5.74 17.56 15.60
CA ALA A 32 -5.44 16.14 15.41
C ALA A 32 -6.73 15.32 15.21
N ALA A 33 -7.77 15.63 15.98
CA ALA A 33 -9.09 15.03 15.82
C ALA A 33 -9.74 15.35 14.47
N HIS A 34 -9.71 16.61 14.07
CA HIS A 34 -10.22 17.06 12.78
C HIS A 34 -9.48 16.39 11.62
N TYR A 35 -8.14 16.38 11.66
CA TYR A 35 -7.31 15.73 10.66
C TYR A 35 -7.64 14.24 10.55
N SER A 36 -7.77 13.56 11.69
CA SER A 36 -8.13 12.15 11.71
C SER A 36 -9.52 11.88 11.12
N TYR A 37 -10.51 12.73 11.41
CA TYR A 37 -11.82 12.65 10.76
C TYR A 37 -11.73 12.79 9.24
N ARG A 38 -11.05 13.85 8.76
CA ARG A 38 -10.86 14.12 7.33
C ARG A 38 -10.21 12.94 6.61
N LEU A 39 -9.24 12.31 7.25
CA LEU A 39 -8.55 11.17 6.69
C LEU A 39 -9.43 9.92 6.59
N HIS A 40 -10.27 9.65 7.60
CA HIS A 40 -11.26 8.58 7.54
C HIS A 40 -12.31 8.83 6.46
N TYR A 41 -12.72 10.08 6.28
CA TYR A 41 -13.62 10.48 5.21
C TYR A 41 -12.98 10.25 3.83
N LEU A 42 -11.74 10.71 3.63
CA LEU A 42 -10.98 10.48 2.40
C LEU A 42 -10.82 8.99 2.11
N LYS A 43 -10.50 8.19 3.13
CA LYS A 43 -10.44 6.72 3.02
C LYS A 43 -11.78 6.16 2.53
N ARG A 44 -12.90 6.49 3.18
CA ARG A 44 -14.23 6.02 2.76
C ARG A 44 -14.58 6.45 1.34
N LYS A 45 -14.18 7.66 0.93
CA LYS A 45 -14.40 8.17 -0.43
C LYS A 45 -13.57 7.39 -1.46
N MET A 46 -12.33 7.03 -1.11
CA MET A 46 -11.47 6.19 -1.96
C MET A 46 -12.01 4.76 -2.06
N ASP A 47 -12.36 4.14 -0.93
CA ASP A 47 -12.94 2.79 -0.85
C ASP A 47 -14.28 2.69 -1.60
N ALA A 48 -15.01 3.79 -1.74
CA ALA A 48 -16.27 3.83 -2.51
C ALA A 48 -16.04 3.92 -4.03
N ASN A 49 -14.89 4.42 -4.47
CA ASN A 49 -14.58 4.65 -5.88
C ASN A 49 -13.71 3.54 -6.48
N ASP A 50 -13.04 2.75 -5.66
CA ASP A 50 -12.09 1.74 -6.08
C ASP A 50 -12.38 0.42 -5.37
N THR A 51 -12.54 -0.65 -6.13
CA THR A 51 -12.71 -2.01 -5.61
C THR A 51 -11.37 -2.70 -5.59
N SER A 52 -10.99 -3.29 -4.46
CA SER A 52 -9.73 -4.02 -4.36
C SER A 52 -9.92 -5.48 -3.91
N PRO A 53 -8.96 -6.37 -4.20
CA PRO A 53 -9.09 -7.80 -3.87
C PRO A 53 -9.33 -8.06 -2.39
N ASP A 54 -8.80 -7.21 -1.50
CA ASP A 54 -8.95 -7.29 -0.05
C ASP A 54 -10.35 -6.92 0.46
N ASP A 55 -11.23 -6.41 -0.42
CA ASP A 55 -12.64 -6.20 -0.10
C ASP A 55 -13.46 -7.49 -0.12
N TYR A 56 -12.91 -8.56 -0.70
CA TYR A 56 -13.56 -9.86 -0.86
C TYR A 56 -12.83 -10.97 -0.10
N ALA A 57 -11.72 -10.66 0.57
CA ALA A 57 -10.78 -11.67 1.05
C ALA A 57 -10.67 -11.66 2.59
N LEU A 58 -11.01 -12.81 3.17
CA LEU A 58 -10.79 -13.13 4.58
C LEU A 58 -9.41 -13.75 4.75
N PHE A 59 -8.70 -13.37 5.81
CA PHE A 59 -7.45 -13.98 6.24
C PHE A 59 -7.70 -14.80 7.50
N VAL A 60 -7.54 -16.11 7.35
CA VAL A 60 -7.81 -17.12 8.37
C VAL A 60 -6.49 -17.59 8.97
N ARG A 61 -6.45 -17.69 10.30
CA ARG A 61 -5.30 -18.19 11.07
C ARG A 61 -5.74 -19.28 12.04
N GLY A 62 -4.79 -20.13 12.44
CA GLY A 62 -5.03 -21.20 13.41
C GLY A 62 -5.51 -22.50 12.76
N LEU A 63 -5.25 -22.67 11.46
CA LEU A 63 -5.59 -23.92 10.76
C LEU A 63 -4.54 -25.00 11.07
N PRO A 64 -4.95 -26.28 11.08
CA PRO A 64 -3.99 -27.38 11.17
C PRO A 64 -3.19 -27.55 9.87
N GLU A 65 -2.06 -28.25 9.92
CA GLU A 65 -1.13 -28.40 8.79
C GLU A 65 -1.70 -29.26 7.64
N ASP A 66 -2.65 -30.16 7.95
CA ASP A 66 -3.28 -31.11 7.04
C ASP A 66 -4.60 -30.59 6.43
N VAL A 67 -4.90 -29.29 6.61
CA VAL A 67 -6.15 -28.70 6.11
C VAL A 67 -6.28 -28.78 4.59
N THR A 68 -7.46 -29.18 4.11
CA THR A 68 -7.79 -29.20 2.69
C THR A 68 -8.61 -27.97 2.28
N GLU A 69 -8.52 -27.57 1.00
CA GLU A 69 -9.28 -26.42 0.49
C GLU A 69 -10.79 -26.66 0.61
N GLU A 70 -11.24 -27.88 0.30
CA GLU A 70 -12.66 -28.28 0.27
C GLU A 70 -13.28 -28.31 1.67
N GLU A 71 -12.50 -28.70 2.68
CA GLU A 71 -12.92 -28.65 4.07
C GLU A 71 -13.07 -27.21 4.56
N LEU A 72 -12.10 -26.34 4.26
CA LEU A 72 -12.19 -24.94 4.66
C LEU A 72 -13.32 -24.20 3.94
N VAL A 73 -13.58 -24.51 2.66
CA VAL A 73 -14.76 -24.00 1.94
C VAL A 73 -16.05 -24.39 2.66
N ARG A 74 -16.22 -25.67 3.01
CA ARG A 74 -17.42 -26.16 3.72
C ARG A 74 -17.60 -25.49 5.07
N PHE A 75 -16.51 -25.33 5.82
CA PHE A 75 -16.54 -24.65 7.11
C PHE A 75 -16.97 -23.19 6.96
N VAL A 76 -16.30 -22.41 6.11
CA VAL A 76 -16.61 -20.98 5.94
C VAL A 76 -18.01 -20.79 5.36
N ALA A 77 -18.44 -21.62 4.41
CA ALA A 77 -19.76 -21.51 3.82
C ALA A 77 -20.91 -21.69 4.84
N SER A 78 -20.70 -22.52 5.86
CA SER A 78 -21.69 -22.83 6.90
C SER A 78 -21.57 -21.99 8.18
N ASN A 79 -20.36 -21.54 8.53
CA ASN A 79 -20.05 -20.95 9.83
C ASN A 79 -19.58 -19.48 9.77
N ALA A 80 -19.31 -18.93 8.58
CA ALA A 80 -18.81 -17.56 8.49
C ALA A 80 -19.82 -16.50 8.95
N ARG A 81 -21.12 -16.77 8.81
CA ARG A 81 -22.21 -15.89 9.23
C ARG A 81 -23.30 -16.67 9.92
N SER A 82 -23.79 -16.17 11.05
CA SER A 82 -24.93 -16.77 11.73
C SER A 82 -26.17 -16.78 10.85
N GLY A 83 -26.67 -17.98 10.50
CA GLY A 83 -27.94 -18.17 9.82
C GLY A 83 -27.97 -17.87 8.31
N SER A 84 -26.82 -17.66 7.66
CA SER A 84 -26.77 -17.45 6.20
C SER A 84 -25.61 -18.19 5.54
N HIS A 85 -25.90 -18.85 4.40
CA HIS A 85 -24.88 -19.47 3.59
C HIS A 85 -23.97 -18.40 2.97
N THR A 86 -22.66 -18.63 3.00
CA THR A 86 -21.67 -17.72 2.44
C THR A 86 -21.07 -18.31 1.18
N ASP A 87 -21.20 -17.61 0.05
CA ASP A 87 -20.66 -18.06 -1.23
C ASP A 87 -19.14 -17.83 -1.29
N VAL A 88 -18.37 -18.90 -1.14
CA VAL A 88 -16.91 -18.90 -1.26
C VAL A 88 -16.53 -19.12 -2.73
N VAL A 89 -15.70 -18.23 -3.27
CA VAL A 89 -15.17 -18.30 -4.65
C VAL A 89 -13.97 -19.24 -4.70
N LYS A 90 -12.98 -19.01 -3.83
CA LYS A 90 -11.75 -19.79 -3.79
C LYS A 90 -11.06 -19.66 -2.43
N VAL A 91 -10.41 -20.75 -2.01
CA VAL A 91 -9.47 -20.76 -0.89
C VAL A 91 -8.04 -20.83 -1.43
N VAL A 92 -7.16 -20.00 -0.87
CA VAL A 92 -5.73 -19.98 -1.17
C VAL A 92 -4.98 -20.33 0.12
N LEU A 93 -4.46 -21.54 0.21
CA LEU A 93 -3.69 -22.02 1.36
C LEU A 93 -2.28 -21.42 1.35
N ALA A 94 -1.75 -21.11 2.54
CA ALA A 94 -0.37 -20.67 2.67
C ALA A 94 0.54 -21.88 2.93
N PHE A 95 1.32 -22.26 1.93
CA PHE A 95 2.27 -23.37 2.01
C PHE A 95 3.63 -22.92 2.57
N ASP A 96 4.39 -23.86 3.13
CA ASP A 96 5.75 -23.60 3.61
C ASP A 96 6.72 -23.32 2.45
N LEU A 97 6.86 -22.03 2.12
CA LEU A 97 7.75 -21.60 1.05
C LEU A 97 9.23 -21.84 1.34
N GLN A 98 9.65 -22.01 2.61
CA GLN A 98 11.06 -22.29 2.91
C GLN A 98 11.40 -23.71 2.48
N ARG A 99 10.57 -24.70 2.81
CA ARG A 99 10.75 -26.08 2.32
C ARG A 99 10.72 -26.15 0.80
N HIS A 100 9.78 -25.44 0.17
CA HIS A 100 9.71 -25.38 -1.29
C HIS A 100 10.95 -24.72 -1.93
N LYS A 101 11.52 -23.68 -1.32
CA LYS A 101 12.79 -23.07 -1.77
C LYS A 101 13.94 -24.07 -1.66
N VAL A 102 14.07 -24.78 -0.54
CA VAL A 102 15.12 -25.80 -0.34
C VAL A 102 15.03 -26.91 -1.40
N ILE A 103 13.84 -27.46 -1.64
CA ILE A 103 13.61 -28.49 -2.68
C ILE A 103 14.03 -27.98 -4.06
N ARG A 104 13.70 -26.73 -4.39
CA ARG A 104 14.04 -26.11 -5.67
C ARG A 104 15.55 -25.86 -5.80
N GLU A 105 16.21 -25.42 -4.73
CA GLU A 105 17.66 -25.21 -4.70
C GLU A 105 18.40 -26.53 -4.83
N GLU A 106 17.98 -27.58 -4.12
CA GLU A 106 18.51 -28.93 -4.26
C GLU A 106 18.38 -29.44 -5.71
N TYR A 107 17.23 -29.23 -6.34
CA TYR A 107 17.02 -29.61 -7.75
C TYR A 107 17.97 -28.86 -8.70
N LYS A 108 18.15 -27.54 -8.52
CA LYS A 108 19.06 -26.73 -9.33
C LYS A 108 20.51 -27.14 -9.14
N GLU A 109 20.92 -27.38 -7.90
CA GLU A 109 22.27 -27.82 -7.58
C GLU A 109 22.56 -29.20 -8.19
N ASN A 110 21.61 -30.13 -8.10
CA ASN A 110 21.73 -31.43 -8.74
C ASN A 110 21.83 -31.34 -10.26
N LEU A 111 21.09 -30.41 -10.90
CA LEU A 111 21.19 -30.17 -12.35
C LEU A 111 22.59 -29.64 -12.73
N ALA A 112 23.10 -28.66 -11.99
CA ALA A 112 24.45 -28.11 -12.23
C ALA A 112 25.53 -29.17 -12.02
N ARG A 113 25.42 -29.99 -10.97
CA ARG A 113 26.32 -31.11 -10.70
C ARG A 113 26.25 -32.19 -11.79
N LEU A 114 25.08 -32.43 -12.36
CA LEU A 114 24.88 -33.39 -13.44
C LEU A 114 25.55 -32.93 -14.74
N GLN A 115 25.55 -31.61 -15.01
CA GLN A 115 26.28 -31.02 -16.13
C GLN A 115 27.80 -31.07 -15.93
N SER A 116 28.28 -30.88 -14.70
CA SER A 116 29.73 -30.84 -14.41
C SER A 116 30.36 -32.21 -14.16
N SER A 117 29.58 -33.22 -13.78
CA SER A 117 30.11 -34.54 -13.42
C SER A 117 30.42 -35.36 -14.67
N THR A 118 31.58 -36.02 -14.70
CA THR A 118 31.96 -36.98 -15.75
C THR A 118 31.52 -38.41 -15.39
N ASP A 119 31.31 -38.70 -14.10
CA ASP A 119 31.06 -40.05 -13.58
C ASP A 119 29.60 -40.49 -13.78
N GLU A 120 29.40 -41.54 -14.58
CA GLU A 120 28.07 -42.11 -14.86
C GLU A 120 27.30 -42.63 -13.61
N PRO A 121 27.92 -43.25 -12.58
CA PRO A 121 27.16 -43.64 -11.38
C PRO A 121 26.64 -42.43 -10.61
N THR A 122 27.39 -41.33 -10.58
CA THR A 122 26.98 -40.08 -9.94
C THR A 122 25.84 -39.43 -10.72
N LYS A 123 25.94 -39.36 -12.06
CA LYS A 123 24.84 -38.89 -12.92
C LYS A 123 23.57 -39.69 -12.71
N THR A 124 23.67 -41.02 -12.66
CA THR A 124 22.50 -41.90 -12.46
C THR A 124 21.82 -41.64 -11.12
N ARG A 125 22.60 -41.47 -10.04
CA ARG A 125 22.05 -41.10 -8.72
C ARG A 125 21.37 -39.73 -8.75
N LEU A 126 21.99 -38.73 -9.37
CA LEU A 126 21.43 -37.38 -9.51
C LEU A 126 20.17 -37.38 -10.36
N ARG A 127 20.12 -38.12 -11.47
CA ARG A 127 18.91 -38.30 -12.30
C ARG A 127 17.78 -38.93 -11.49
N THR A 128 18.08 -39.98 -10.74
CA THR A 128 17.09 -40.66 -9.88
C THR A 128 16.56 -39.71 -8.80
N ARG A 129 17.45 -38.97 -8.13
CA ARG A 129 17.06 -37.99 -7.12
C ARG A 129 16.24 -36.85 -7.72
N ASN A 130 16.63 -36.32 -8.87
CA ASN A 130 15.89 -35.28 -9.57
C ASN A 130 14.54 -35.79 -10.08
N ALA A 131 14.43 -37.05 -10.50
CA ALA A 131 13.16 -37.67 -10.85
C ALA A 131 12.23 -37.78 -9.62
N GLN A 132 12.79 -38.10 -8.44
CA GLN A 132 12.03 -38.09 -7.17
C GLN A 132 11.61 -36.67 -6.75
N LEU A 133 12.49 -35.67 -6.88
CA LEU A 133 12.15 -34.27 -6.61
C LEU A 133 11.12 -33.74 -7.63
N MET A 134 11.20 -34.17 -8.89
CA MET A 134 10.23 -33.79 -9.91
C MET A 134 8.90 -34.51 -9.73
N SER A 135 8.88 -35.75 -9.21
CA SER A 135 7.62 -36.43 -8.88
C SER A 135 6.95 -35.79 -7.65
N SER A 136 7.73 -35.38 -6.65
CA SER A 136 7.21 -34.63 -5.49
C SER A 136 6.66 -33.25 -5.87
N LEU A 137 7.27 -32.61 -6.87
CA LEU A 137 6.78 -31.36 -7.47
C LEU A 137 5.77 -31.58 -8.61
N GLY A 138 5.52 -32.82 -9.03
CA GLY A 138 4.93 -33.12 -10.35
C GLY A 138 3.41 -33.11 -10.39
N SER A 139 2.76 -33.28 -9.24
CA SER A 139 1.31 -33.17 -9.11
C SER A 139 0.93 -32.23 -7.96
N PRO A 140 -0.24 -31.57 -8.04
CA PRO A 140 -0.71 -30.72 -6.96
C PRO A 140 -0.84 -31.44 -5.62
N ASP A 141 -1.31 -32.69 -5.64
CA ASP A 141 -1.50 -33.49 -4.45
C ASP A 141 -0.18 -33.96 -3.83
N ALA A 142 0.81 -34.32 -4.66
CA ALA A 142 2.15 -34.62 -4.17
C ALA A 142 2.74 -33.38 -3.49
N LEU A 143 2.65 -32.21 -4.13
CA LEU A 143 3.21 -30.99 -3.56
C LEU A 143 2.57 -30.63 -2.20
N ARG A 144 1.26 -30.87 -2.04
CA ARG A 144 0.56 -30.71 -0.76
C ARG A 144 1.08 -31.65 0.33
N GLN A 145 1.48 -32.87 -0.03
CA GLN A 145 2.08 -33.83 0.92
C GLN A 145 3.50 -33.41 1.34
N PHE A 146 4.30 -32.88 0.42
CA PHE A 146 5.68 -32.50 0.70
C PHE A 146 5.83 -31.11 1.35
N VAL A 147 4.93 -30.19 1.02
CA VAL A 147 4.94 -28.82 1.52
C VAL A 147 3.69 -28.61 2.38
N PRO A 148 3.79 -28.76 3.70
CA PRO A 148 2.63 -28.62 4.58
C PRO A 148 2.07 -27.19 4.54
N CYS A 149 0.79 -27.07 4.91
CA CYS A 149 0.18 -25.78 5.14
C CYS A 149 0.76 -25.15 6.42
N THR A 150 0.99 -23.85 6.40
CA THR A 150 1.56 -23.07 7.52
C THR A 150 0.52 -22.67 8.57
N GLY A 151 -0.72 -23.15 8.45
CA GLY A 151 -1.85 -22.79 9.32
C GLY A 151 -2.51 -21.45 8.98
N TYR A 152 -2.20 -20.88 7.81
CA TYR A 152 -2.81 -19.66 7.29
C TYR A 152 -3.52 -19.92 5.96
N ALA A 153 -4.61 -19.22 5.71
CA ALA A 153 -5.31 -19.25 4.43
C ALA A 153 -5.93 -17.89 4.09
N VAL A 154 -6.12 -17.63 2.80
CA VAL A 154 -6.95 -16.53 2.30
C VAL A 154 -8.20 -17.13 1.67
N VAL A 155 -9.37 -16.69 2.12
CA VAL A 155 -10.66 -17.16 1.62
C VAL A 155 -11.35 -16.02 0.87
N LEU A 156 -11.61 -16.23 -0.41
CA LEU A 156 -12.26 -15.26 -1.30
C LEU A 156 -13.76 -15.50 -1.30
N LEU A 157 -14.53 -14.46 -1.00
CA LEU A 157 -15.98 -14.47 -1.01
C LEU A 157 -16.53 -13.82 -2.29
N ARG A 158 -17.73 -14.22 -2.68
CA ARG A 158 -18.39 -13.68 -3.87
C ARG A 158 -18.81 -12.22 -3.69
N LEU A 159 -19.29 -11.85 -2.52
CA LEU A 159 -19.89 -10.54 -2.24
C LEU A 159 -19.11 -9.78 -1.16
N GLN A 160 -18.92 -8.47 -1.37
CA GLN A 160 -18.28 -7.59 -0.40
C GLN A 160 -19.14 -7.38 0.87
N SER A 161 -20.48 -7.47 0.75
CA SER A 161 -21.41 -7.44 1.89
C SER A 161 -21.14 -8.59 2.85
N ASP A 162 -21.06 -9.81 2.31
CA ASP A 162 -20.86 -11.04 3.08
C ASP A 162 -19.52 -11.02 3.81
N HIS A 163 -18.48 -10.50 3.13
CA HIS A 163 -17.18 -10.26 3.75
C HIS A 163 -17.26 -9.29 4.93
N ARG A 164 -17.96 -8.17 4.80
CA ARG A 164 -18.08 -7.17 5.89
C ARG A 164 -18.90 -7.68 7.06
N GLU A 165 -19.97 -8.43 6.80
CA GLU A 165 -20.80 -9.05 7.83
C GLU A 165 -20.02 -10.12 8.59
N CYS A 166 -19.32 -11.01 7.89
CA CYS A 166 -18.41 -11.98 8.49
C CYS A 166 -17.35 -11.29 9.37
N LEU A 167 -16.69 -10.24 8.88
CA LEU A 167 -15.74 -9.50 9.70
C LEU A 167 -16.40 -8.84 10.92
N ALA A 168 -17.63 -8.34 10.82
CA ALA A 168 -18.30 -7.71 11.95
C ALA A 168 -18.59 -8.72 13.08
N GLU A 169 -18.95 -9.95 12.71
CA GLU A 169 -19.21 -11.05 13.64
C GLU A 169 -17.91 -11.56 14.28
N TRP A 170 -16.88 -11.83 13.47
CA TRP A 170 -15.63 -12.44 13.93
C TRP A 170 -14.62 -11.46 14.55
N SER A 171 -14.79 -10.14 14.37
CA SER A 171 -13.87 -9.11 14.91
C SER A 171 -14.47 -8.26 16.01
N SER A 172 -15.47 -8.78 16.75
CA SER A 172 -16.03 -8.09 17.89
C SER A 172 -14.94 -7.72 18.91
N SER A 173 -15.12 -6.61 19.65
CA SER A 173 -14.13 -6.17 20.64
C SER A 173 -13.93 -7.20 21.75
N TRP A 174 -14.96 -8.00 22.06
CA TRP A 174 -14.89 -9.10 23.01
C TRP A 174 -14.01 -10.23 22.50
N GLU A 175 -14.20 -10.65 21.24
CA GLU A 175 -13.36 -11.70 20.62
C GLU A 175 -11.90 -11.24 20.50
N GLN A 176 -11.66 -9.97 20.15
CA GLN A 176 -10.31 -9.42 20.13
C GLN A 176 -9.64 -9.45 21.50
N LEU A 177 -10.40 -9.22 22.57
CA LEU A 177 -9.92 -9.28 23.95
C LEU A 177 -9.65 -10.73 24.38
N LEU A 178 -10.58 -11.65 24.12
CA LEU A 178 -10.41 -13.08 24.40
C LEU A 178 -9.17 -13.65 23.67
N GLY A 179 -8.96 -13.26 22.41
CA GLY A 179 -7.79 -13.64 21.63
C GLY A 179 -6.49 -13.09 22.16
N TRP A 180 -6.50 -11.88 22.73
CA TRP A 180 -5.33 -11.34 23.41
C TRP A 180 -5.02 -12.09 24.71
N LEU A 181 -6.04 -12.54 25.43
CA LEU A 181 -5.90 -13.34 26.65
C LEU A 181 -5.69 -14.84 26.39
N HIS A 182 -5.72 -15.30 25.13
CA HIS A 182 -5.70 -16.71 24.76
C HIS A 182 -6.84 -17.55 25.38
N LEU A 183 -7.99 -16.91 25.68
CA LEU A 183 -9.18 -17.55 26.28
C LEU A 183 -10.28 -17.88 25.25
N GLU A 184 -10.00 -17.68 23.95
CA GLU A 184 -10.94 -18.00 22.85
C GLU A 184 -11.54 -19.41 22.95
N PRO A 185 -10.78 -20.50 23.23
CA PRO A 185 -11.33 -21.85 23.22
C PRO A 185 -12.41 -22.11 24.29
N PHE A 186 -12.44 -21.30 25.36
CA PHE A 186 -13.31 -21.52 26.51
C PHE A 186 -14.51 -20.58 26.55
N LEU A 187 -14.36 -19.36 26.01
CA LEU A 187 -15.32 -18.27 26.20
C LEU A 187 -15.86 -17.68 24.88
N SER A 188 -15.28 -18.05 23.74
CA SER A 188 -15.77 -17.56 22.45
C SER A 188 -17.08 -18.25 22.10
N ALA A 189 -18.03 -17.48 21.57
CA ALA A 189 -19.25 -18.04 20.98
C ALA A 189 -19.02 -18.51 19.53
N LEU A 190 -17.81 -18.34 19.00
CA LEU A 190 -17.46 -18.67 17.62
C LEU A 190 -17.26 -20.18 17.42
N PRO A 191 -17.61 -20.71 16.24
CA PRO A 191 -17.46 -22.13 15.94
C PRO A 191 -15.99 -22.54 15.82
N LEU A 192 -15.65 -23.66 16.44
CA LEU A 192 -14.33 -24.28 16.34
C LEU A 192 -14.19 -25.09 15.03
N PHE A 193 -13.04 -24.96 14.37
CA PHE A 193 -12.73 -25.78 13.21
C PHE A 193 -12.36 -27.19 13.65
N ARG A 194 -13.01 -28.20 13.05
CA ARG A 194 -12.96 -29.61 13.50
C ARG A 194 -13.32 -29.82 14.98
N GLY A 195 -13.99 -28.85 15.62
CA GLY A 195 -14.30 -28.90 17.05
C GLY A 195 -13.10 -28.64 17.98
N GLU A 196 -11.89 -28.45 17.45
CA GLU A 196 -10.66 -28.34 18.26
C GLU A 196 -9.91 -27.02 18.05
N HIS A 197 -9.91 -26.50 16.82
CA HIS A 197 -9.09 -25.36 16.45
C HIS A 197 -9.87 -24.05 16.48
N ALA A 198 -9.50 -23.15 17.39
CA ALA A 198 -10.01 -21.78 17.39
C ALA A 198 -9.41 -21.01 16.21
N LEU A 199 -10.28 -20.59 15.27
CA LEU A 199 -9.87 -19.82 14.10
C LEU A 199 -9.96 -18.33 14.36
N ARG A 200 -8.97 -17.61 13.85
CA ARG A 200 -9.01 -16.14 13.84
C ARG A 200 -9.17 -15.63 12.43
N ILE A 201 -10.34 -15.05 12.15
CA ILE A 201 -10.67 -14.46 10.85
C ILE A 201 -10.50 -12.94 10.92
N THR A 202 -9.69 -12.41 10.00
CA THR A 202 -9.42 -10.97 9.86
C THR A 202 -9.51 -10.57 8.39
N ARG A 203 -9.54 -9.26 8.09
CA ARG A 203 -9.45 -8.81 6.69
C ARG A 203 -8.07 -9.16 6.12
N ALA A 204 -8.02 -9.77 4.94
CA ALA A 204 -6.75 -10.00 4.25
C ALA A 204 -6.11 -8.70 3.80
N ALA A 205 -4.78 -8.64 3.81
CA ALA A 205 -4.07 -7.53 3.17
C ALA A 205 -4.14 -7.69 1.64
N CYS A 206 -3.89 -6.62 0.88
CA CYS A 206 -3.81 -6.72 -0.57
C CYS A 206 -2.76 -7.80 -0.98
N PRO A 207 -2.95 -8.53 -2.09
CA PRO A 207 -2.04 -9.61 -2.48
C PRO A 207 -0.57 -9.18 -2.58
N THR A 208 -0.32 -7.99 -3.12
CA THR A 208 1.03 -7.41 -3.23
C THR A 208 1.66 -7.02 -1.89
N ASP A 209 0.84 -6.88 -0.85
CA ASP A 209 1.24 -6.55 0.53
C ASP A 209 1.54 -7.81 1.36
N MET A 210 1.03 -8.99 0.97
CA MET A 210 1.28 -10.23 1.70
C MET A 210 2.71 -10.74 1.51
N LEU A 211 3.34 -11.16 2.61
CA LEU A 211 4.66 -11.79 2.64
C LEU A 211 4.50 -13.28 2.93
N TRP A 212 4.14 -14.05 1.89
CA TRP A 212 3.91 -15.49 1.98
C TRP A 212 5.09 -16.24 2.60
N GLU A 213 6.33 -15.80 2.33
CA GLU A 213 7.55 -16.44 2.82
C GLU A 213 7.74 -16.34 4.34
N ASN A 214 7.05 -15.40 4.99
CA ASN A 214 7.09 -15.21 6.43
C ASN A 214 5.97 -15.98 7.16
N MET A 215 5.09 -16.65 6.42
CA MET A 215 3.99 -17.42 7.02
C MET A 215 4.47 -18.72 7.63
N SER A 216 5.55 -19.31 7.12
CA SER A 216 6.15 -20.54 7.65
C SER A 216 6.86 -20.37 9.00
N ALA A 217 7.30 -19.15 9.33
CA ALA A 217 7.92 -18.88 10.62
C ALA A 217 6.92 -19.06 11.77
N THR A 218 7.35 -19.75 12.82
CA THR A 218 6.51 -20.01 14.00
C THR A 218 6.26 -18.72 14.81
N LEU A 219 5.22 -18.70 15.64
CA LEU A 219 4.91 -17.53 16.47
C LEU A 219 6.02 -17.23 17.48
N SER A 220 6.62 -18.26 18.07
CA SER A 220 7.75 -18.13 19.00
C SER A 220 8.97 -17.50 18.32
N GLU A 221 9.32 -17.95 17.10
CA GLU A 221 10.38 -17.33 16.30
C GLU A 221 10.09 -15.87 15.99
N LYS A 222 8.86 -15.55 15.56
CA LYS A 222 8.44 -14.17 15.28
C LYS A 222 8.60 -13.27 16.51
N VAL A 223 8.14 -13.72 17.67
CA VAL A 223 8.26 -12.96 18.94
C VAL A 223 9.73 -12.81 19.34
N TRP A 224 10.51 -13.88 19.32
CA TRP A 224 11.93 -13.86 19.65
C TRP A 224 12.72 -12.89 18.77
N ARG A 225 12.49 -12.91 17.45
CA ARG A 225 13.14 -12.00 16.50
C ARG A 225 12.77 -10.54 16.75
N ARG A 226 11.52 -10.25 17.14
CA ARG A 226 11.11 -8.89 17.52
C ARG A 226 11.79 -8.40 18.79
N VAL A 227 11.87 -9.25 19.82
CA VAL A 227 12.60 -8.94 21.06
C VAL A 227 14.08 -8.68 20.75
N LEU A 228 14.73 -9.59 20.03
CA LEU A 228 16.14 -9.46 19.66
C LEU A 228 16.42 -8.18 18.86
N THR A 229 15.61 -7.89 17.85
CA THR A 229 15.80 -6.68 17.02
C THR A 229 15.51 -5.39 17.79
N ASN A 230 14.62 -5.43 18.80
CA ASN A 230 14.42 -4.30 19.71
C ASN A 230 15.63 -4.11 20.63
N VAL A 231 16.18 -5.18 21.21
CA VAL A 231 17.40 -5.10 22.04
C VAL A 231 18.57 -4.52 21.24
N ILE A 232 18.84 -5.07 20.05
CA ILE A 232 19.90 -4.57 19.17
C ILE A 232 19.63 -3.11 18.77
N GLY A 233 18.39 -2.77 18.44
CA GLY A 233 17.97 -1.42 18.12
C GLY A 233 18.25 -0.43 19.27
N THR A 234 17.89 -0.79 20.50
CA THR A 234 18.16 0.02 21.70
C THR A 234 19.66 0.21 21.92
N LEU A 235 20.48 -0.83 21.76
CA LEU A 235 21.93 -0.72 21.88
C LEU A 235 22.52 0.25 20.85
N ILE A 236 22.06 0.21 19.59
CA ILE A 236 22.50 1.13 18.55
C ILE A 236 22.14 2.58 18.90
N VAL A 237 20.91 2.81 19.37
CA VAL A 237 20.45 4.13 19.82
C VAL A 237 21.31 4.61 20.98
N ALA A 238 21.64 3.74 21.95
CA ALA A 238 22.52 4.09 23.06
C ALA A 238 23.96 4.46 22.61
N VAL A 239 24.51 3.76 21.60
CA VAL A 239 25.81 4.09 21.02
C VAL A 239 25.78 5.47 20.34
N PHE A 240 24.77 5.75 19.53
CA PHE A 240 24.63 7.06 18.89
C PHE A 240 24.37 8.18 19.90
N PHE A 241 23.61 7.90 20.96
CA PHE A 241 23.46 8.80 22.10
C PHE A 241 24.84 9.17 22.68
N GLY A 242 25.67 8.18 22.97
CA GLY A 242 27.03 8.38 23.49
C GLY A 242 27.94 9.17 22.54
N ILE A 243 27.84 8.94 21.23
CA ILE A 243 28.60 9.69 20.22
C ILE A 243 28.21 11.18 20.23
N VAL A 244 26.92 11.49 20.24
CA VAL A 244 26.46 12.89 20.23
C VAL A 244 26.80 13.59 21.54
N VAL A 245 26.67 12.90 22.68
CA VAL A 245 27.14 13.42 23.98
C VAL A 245 28.65 13.70 23.94
N GLY A 246 29.46 12.78 23.40
CA GLY A 246 30.90 12.98 23.24
C GLY A 246 31.26 14.16 22.33
N LEU A 247 30.47 14.41 21.28
CA LEU A 247 30.64 15.59 20.42
C LEU A 247 30.33 16.90 21.13
N ASN A 248 29.32 16.94 22.01
CA ASN A 248 29.05 18.11 22.86
C ASN A 248 30.21 18.37 23.83
N PHE A 249 30.73 17.33 24.49
CA PHE A 249 31.92 17.48 25.35
C PHE A 249 33.14 17.99 24.58
N LEU A 250 33.32 17.55 23.33
CA LEU A 250 34.39 18.03 22.47
C LEU A 250 34.19 19.50 22.08
N GLU A 251 32.95 19.93 21.82
CA GLU A 251 32.63 21.34 21.57
C GLU A 251 33.02 22.22 22.76
N ASP A 252 32.63 21.83 23.98
CA ASP A 252 32.99 22.54 25.21
C ASP A 252 34.52 22.63 25.36
N ALA A 253 35.24 21.54 25.09
CA ALA A 253 36.70 21.48 25.15
C ALA A 253 37.39 22.38 24.10
N LEU A 254 36.74 22.63 22.95
CA LEU A 254 37.21 23.52 21.89
C LEU A 254 36.86 25.00 22.15
N GLY A 255 36.35 25.34 23.34
CA GLY A 255 36.11 26.72 23.76
C GLY A 255 34.87 27.36 23.14
N GLY A 256 33.89 26.57 22.68
CA GLY A 256 32.59 27.09 22.24
C GLY A 256 32.65 28.04 21.04
N SER A 257 33.70 27.94 20.20
CA SER A 257 33.78 28.75 18.98
C SER A 257 32.57 28.47 18.06
N GLN A 258 32.07 29.48 17.34
CA GLN A 258 30.91 29.31 16.45
C GLN A 258 30.97 28.08 15.51
N PRO A 259 32.10 27.73 14.86
CA PRO A 259 32.14 26.50 14.06
C PRO A 259 32.04 25.21 14.88
N ALA A 260 32.44 25.20 16.16
CA ALA A 260 32.32 24.04 17.04
C ALA A 260 30.86 23.74 17.41
N SER A 261 30.01 24.78 17.53
CA SER A 261 28.56 24.62 17.82
C SER A 261 27.73 23.89 16.77
N ILE A 262 28.31 23.66 15.60
CA ILE A 262 27.66 22.91 14.52
C ILE A 262 27.95 21.40 14.65
N LEU A 263 28.98 21.01 15.45
CA LEU A 263 29.44 19.61 15.54
C LEU A 263 28.37 18.64 16.07
N PRO A 264 27.63 18.93 17.17
CA PRO A 264 26.59 18.02 17.64
C PRO A 264 25.46 17.85 16.62
N ALA A 265 25.06 18.95 15.96
CA ALA A 265 24.03 18.94 14.93
C ALA A 265 24.46 18.10 13.70
N LEU A 266 25.72 18.20 13.28
CA LEU A 266 26.28 17.34 12.24
C LEU A 266 26.33 15.87 12.68
N GLY A 267 26.75 15.60 13.92
CA GLY A 267 26.75 14.26 14.51
C GLY A 267 25.37 13.61 14.45
N GLN A 268 24.33 14.33 14.87
CA GLN A 268 22.94 13.88 14.78
C GLN A 268 22.49 13.66 13.32
N MET A 269 22.89 14.55 12.42
CA MET A 269 22.59 14.43 10.99
C MET A 269 23.17 13.14 10.39
N PHE A 270 24.36 12.70 10.81
CA PHE A 270 24.93 11.42 10.38
C PHE A 270 24.27 10.22 11.06
N CYS A 271 24.02 10.28 12.37
CA CYS A 271 23.42 9.17 13.12
C CYS A 271 22.04 8.77 12.58
N GLY A 272 21.22 9.75 12.14
CA GLY A 272 19.87 9.50 11.62
C GLY A 272 19.80 8.52 10.44
N PRO A 273 20.46 8.78 9.30
CA PRO A 273 20.52 7.85 8.16
C PRO A 273 21.07 6.48 8.51
N PHE A 274 22.11 6.38 9.34
CA PHE A 274 22.66 5.09 9.79
C PHE A 274 21.62 4.30 10.59
N THR A 275 20.95 4.95 11.54
CA THR A 275 19.86 4.35 12.32
C THR A 275 18.74 3.84 11.40
N ALA A 276 18.36 4.64 10.39
CA ALA A 276 17.35 4.27 9.41
C ALA A 276 17.75 3.06 8.55
N ILE A 277 19.02 2.96 8.15
CA ILE A 277 19.55 1.82 7.40
C ILE A 277 19.54 0.56 8.26
N THR A 278 19.99 0.66 9.52
CA THR A 278 20.10 -0.48 10.40
C THR A 278 18.73 -1.02 10.82
N PHE A 279 17.79 -0.15 11.23
CA PHE A 279 16.44 -0.60 11.55
C PHE A 279 15.73 -1.21 10.35
N ARG A 280 15.98 -0.72 9.12
CA ARG A 280 15.43 -1.37 7.91
C ARG A 280 15.91 -2.81 7.78
N ARG A 281 17.19 -3.08 8.06
CA ARG A 281 17.74 -4.45 8.03
C ARG A 281 17.16 -5.32 9.16
N LEU A 282 17.11 -4.78 10.38
CA LEU A 282 16.58 -5.49 11.55
C LEU A 282 15.10 -5.85 11.38
N VAL A 283 14.27 -4.92 10.89
CA VAL A 283 12.82 -5.13 10.74
C VAL A 283 12.48 -6.19 9.68
N VAL A 284 13.34 -6.40 8.68
CA VAL A 284 13.17 -7.51 7.72
C VAL A 284 13.30 -8.88 8.41
N GLN A 285 14.10 -8.97 9.48
CA GLN A 285 14.31 -10.22 10.24
C GLN A 285 13.15 -10.55 11.20
N GLU A 286 12.15 -9.68 11.35
CA GLU A 286 11.02 -9.88 12.28
C GLU A 286 9.88 -10.76 11.72
N TYR A 287 10.02 -11.26 10.49
CA TYR A 287 9.04 -12.13 9.81
C TYR A 287 7.60 -11.59 9.87
N HIS A 288 7.41 -10.32 9.50
CA HIS A 288 6.07 -9.74 9.39
C HIS A 288 5.25 -10.42 8.29
N LEU A 289 3.96 -10.65 8.53
CA LEU A 289 3.06 -11.30 7.57
C LEU A 289 2.74 -10.40 6.36
N THR A 290 2.90 -9.09 6.51
CA THR A 290 2.59 -8.09 5.48
C THR A 290 3.68 -7.03 5.39
N LYS A 291 3.87 -6.42 4.21
CA LYS A 291 4.81 -5.31 4.00
C LYS A 291 4.34 -4.07 4.77
N THR A 292 3.03 -3.81 4.85
CA THR A 292 2.49 -2.70 5.63
C THR A 292 2.75 -2.90 7.13
N GLY A 293 2.64 -4.13 7.63
CA GLY A 293 2.98 -4.45 9.03
C GLY A 293 4.46 -4.19 9.33
N ARG A 294 5.33 -4.63 8.41
CA ARG A 294 6.77 -4.35 8.44
C ARG A 294 7.08 -2.85 8.44
N ASP A 295 6.45 -2.11 7.51
CA ASP A 295 6.63 -0.67 7.37
C ASP A 295 6.08 0.10 8.58
N THR A 296 5.00 -0.38 9.20
CA THR A 296 4.45 0.17 10.44
C THR A 296 5.42 -0.02 11.60
N ALA A 297 5.98 -1.22 11.76
CA ALA A 297 7.01 -1.48 12.77
C ALA A 297 8.25 -0.59 12.55
N LEU A 298 8.66 -0.41 11.28
CA LEU A 298 9.75 0.49 10.93
C LEU A 298 9.44 1.95 11.31
N VAL A 299 8.25 2.48 10.99
CA VAL A 299 7.81 3.82 11.42
C VAL A 299 7.87 3.94 12.94
N PHE A 300 7.35 2.96 13.67
CA PHE A 300 7.35 3.01 15.13
C PHE A 300 8.76 3.06 15.72
N LYS A 301 9.65 2.14 15.30
CA LYS A 301 11.03 2.09 15.80
C LYS A 301 11.82 3.34 15.44
N LEU A 302 11.66 3.85 14.21
CA LEU A 302 12.30 5.09 13.79
C LEU A 302 11.75 6.29 14.55
N SER A 303 10.45 6.36 14.82
CA SER A 303 9.85 7.46 15.58
C SER A 303 10.41 7.51 16.99
N PHE A 304 10.43 6.36 17.66
CA PHE A 304 10.97 6.27 19.01
C PHE A 304 12.45 6.64 19.05
N SER A 305 13.24 6.11 18.12
CA SER A 305 14.65 6.47 17.99
C SER A 305 14.86 7.94 17.69
N ASP A 306 14.05 8.55 16.83
CA ASP A 306 14.16 9.96 16.47
C ASP A 306 13.79 10.86 17.63
N VAL A 307 12.78 10.50 18.43
CA VAL A 307 12.44 11.22 19.66
C VAL A 307 13.63 11.19 20.61
N ILE A 308 14.28 10.04 20.81
CA ILE A 308 15.46 9.99 21.67
C ILE A 308 16.59 10.86 21.09
N MET A 309 16.92 10.67 19.81
CA MET A 309 18.08 11.33 19.19
C MET A 309 17.93 12.84 19.04
N TRP A 310 16.75 13.30 18.62
CA TRP A 310 16.54 14.71 18.26
C TRP A 310 15.88 15.53 19.36
N LEU A 311 15.25 14.89 20.35
CA LEU A 311 14.64 15.58 21.47
C LEU A 311 15.37 15.31 22.78
N VAL A 312 15.59 14.05 23.15
CA VAL A 312 16.16 13.72 24.46
C VAL A 312 17.64 14.06 24.52
N VAL A 313 18.43 13.77 23.48
CA VAL A 313 19.89 14.03 23.50
C VAL A 313 20.21 15.51 23.72
N PRO A 314 19.68 16.49 22.94
CA PRO A 314 19.99 17.91 23.17
C PRO A 314 19.65 18.36 24.59
N LEU A 315 18.52 17.88 25.13
CA LEU A 315 18.07 18.20 26.49
C LEU A 315 19.01 17.63 27.55
N VAL A 316 19.47 16.38 27.39
CA VAL A 316 20.39 15.75 28.35
C VAL A 316 21.78 16.39 28.30
N CYS A 317 22.24 16.83 27.13
CA CYS A 317 23.50 17.56 27.01
C CYS A 317 23.44 18.94 27.68
N ASN A 318 22.25 19.52 27.81
CA ASN A 318 22.03 20.84 28.38
C ASN A 318 21.09 20.78 29.61
N LEU A 319 21.35 19.88 30.57
CA LEU A 319 20.47 19.71 31.75
C LEU A 319 20.38 20.96 32.65
N ASP A 320 21.46 21.75 32.71
CA ASP A 320 21.50 22.97 33.52
C ASP A 320 20.79 24.11 32.77
N SER A 321 19.58 24.45 33.23
CA SER A 321 18.73 25.48 32.62
C SER A 321 19.32 26.88 32.73
N ASP A 322 20.02 27.15 33.82
CA ASP A 322 20.35 28.53 34.21
C ASP A 322 21.60 29.01 33.47
N THR A 323 22.54 28.10 33.22
CA THR A 323 23.82 28.42 32.59
C THR A 323 23.88 28.07 31.10
N ASN A 324 23.26 26.95 30.69
CA ASN A 324 23.54 26.36 29.38
C ASN A 324 22.45 26.58 28.33
N TRP A 325 21.23 27.00 28.70
CA TRP A 325 20.17 27.12 27.69
C TRP A 325 20.32 28.35 26.79
N TYR A 326 20.68 29.49 27.38
CA TYR A 326 20.65 30.80 26.72
C TYR A 326 22.03 31.34 26.31
N ARG A 327 23.12 30.64 26.65
CA ARG A 327 24.47 31.03 26.22
C ARG A 327 24.68 30.79 24.72
N ASN A 328 25.68 31.46 24.15
CA ASN A 328 26.16 31.10 22.80
C ASN A 328 26.73 29.68 22.82
N GLY A 329 26.33 28.83 21.88
CA GLY A 329 26.59 27.38 21.94
C GLY A 329 25.79 26.66 23.03
N GLY A 330 24.67 27.24 23.45
CA GLY A 330 23.71 26.63 24.36
C GLY A 330 22.56 25.94 23.63
N LEU A 331 21.65 25.35 24.41
CA LEU A 331 20.51 24.57 23.92
C LEU A 331 19.70 25.28 22.80
N VAL A 332 19.44 26.59 22.94
CA VAL A 332 18.65 27.34 21.94
C VAL A 332 19.36 27.39 20.58
N GLN A 333 20.68 27.59 20.58
CA GLN A 333 21.48 27.62 19.36
C GLN A 333 21.56 26.24 18.71
N ASP A 334 21.70 25.19 19.52
CA ASP A 334 21.69 23.79 19.04
C ASP A 334 20.36 23.45 18.37
N ILE A 335 19.24 23.77 19.02
CA ILE A 335 17.89 23.58 18.49
C ILE A 335 17.70 24.37 17.19
N PHE A 336 18.19 25.60 17.15
CA PHE A 336 18.11 26.43 15.93
C PHE A 336 18.80 25.74 14.76
N TRP A 337 20.07 25.33 14.92
CA TRP A 337 20.83 24.64 13.87
C TRP A 337 20.19 23.30 13.50
N LEU A 338 19.72 22.54 14.48
CA LEU A 338 19.00 21.30 14.28
C LEU A 338 17.77 21.51 13.38
N ILE A 339 16.88 22.44 13.71
CA ILE A 339 15.67 22.71 12.93
C ILE A 339 16.04 23.23 11.53
N VAL A 340 17.02 24.13 11.39
CA VAL A 340 17.47 24.65 10.09
C VAL A 340 18.02 23.54 9.20
N VAL A 341 18.90 22.70 9.74
CA VAL A 341 19.48 21.55 9.02
C VAL A 341 18.37 20.61 8.57
N MET A 342 17.40 20.27 9.43
CA MET A 342 16.24 19.45 9.04
C MET A 342 15.42 20.09 7.91
N SER A 343 15.22 21.40 8.00
CA SER A 343 14.35 22.16 7.11
C SER A 343 14.91 22.28 5.69
N ILE A 344 16.23 22.33 5.56
CA ILE A 344 16.90 22.49 4.27
C ILE A 344 17.38 21.14 3.73
N VAL A 345 18.10 20.35 4.53
CA VAL A 345 18.79 19.14 4.06
C VAL A 345 17.80 18.06 3.63
N TYR A 346 16.68 17.85 4.33
CA TYR A 346 15.74 16.80 3.93
C TYR A 346 15.03 17.10 2.61
N PRO A 347 14.35 18.25 2.43
CA PRO A 347 13.76 18.58 1.14
C PRO A 347 14.81 18.62 0.02
N PHE A 348 16.02 19.11 0.29
CA PHE A 348 17.09 19.15 -0.69
C PHE A 348 17.58 17.76 -1.12
N THR A 349 17.88 16.86 -0.19
CA THR A 349 18.34 15.49 -0.52
C THR A 349 17.32 14.70 -1.35
N ILE A 350 16.03 14.95 -1.09
CA ILE A 350 14.91 14.42 -1.87
C ILE A 350 14.81 15.09 -3.24
N GLY A 351 14.86 16.42 -3.29
CA GLY A 351 14.71 17.22 -4.50
C GLY A 351 15.86 17.03 -5.49
N VAL A 352 17.07 16.81 -5.01
CA VAL A 352 18.21 16.42 -5.86
C VAL A 352 18.10 14.95 -6.30
N GLY A 353 17.35 14.13 -5.56
CA GLY A 353 17.29 12.70 -5.79
C GLY A 353 18.64 12.03 -5.52
N LEU A 354 19.35 12.44 -4.46
CA LEU A 354 20.69 11.95 -4.12
C LEU A 354 20.83 10.41 -4.18
N PRO A 355 19.87 9.59 -3.69
CA PRO A 355 19.96 8.13 -3.81
C PRO A 355 20.07 7.64 -5.26
N LYS A 356 19.48 8.37 -6.21
CA LYS A 356 19.59 8.05 -7.63
C LYS A 356 20.92 8.45 -8.23
N VAL A 357 21.44 9.62 -7.85
CA VAL A 357 22.78 10.04 -8.28
C VAL A 357 23.78 8.99 -7.83
N VAL A 358 23.69 8.55 -6.57
CA VAL A 358 24.50 7.46 -6.03
C VAL A 358 24.25 6.14 -6.78
N LYS A 359 22.99 5.72 -7.01
CA LYS A 359 22.67 4.50 -7.79
C LYS A 359 23.24 4.58 -9.21
N ARG A 360 23.16 5.74 -9.88
CA ARG A 360 23.69 5.95 -11.24
C ARG A 360 25.21 5.96 -11.28
N LEU A 361 25.87 6.58 -10.31
CA LEU A 361 27.32 6.55 -10.20
C LEU A 361 27.82 5.12 -9.99
N PHE A 362 27.20 4.37 -9.07
CA PHE A 362 27.50 2.95 -8.88
C PHE A 362 27.16 2.11 -10.11
N ALA A 363 26.00 2.34 -10.75
CA ALA A 363 25.64 1.63 -11.98
C ALA A 363 26.60 1.96 -13.13
N SER A 364 27.10 3.19 -13.23
CA SER A 364 28.13 3.56 -14.21
C SER A 364 29.46 2.86 -13.93
N PHE A 365 29.78 2.66 -12.64
CA PHE A 365 31.00 1.98 -12.23
C PHE A 365 30.94 0.46 -12.44
N TYR A 366 29.77 -0.15 -12.21
CA TYR A 366 29.58 -1.61 -12.27
C TYR A 366 28.85 -2.13 -13.53
N GLY A 367 28.32 -1.24 -14.38
CA GLY A 367 27.21 -1.57 -15.28
C GLY A 367 27.41 -1.22 -16.75
N LYS A 368 28.48 -1.73 -17.36
CA LYS A 368 28.33 -2.09 -18.78
C LYS A 368 27.42 -3.32 -18.83
N PRO A 369 26.29 -3.29 -19.57
CA PRO A 369 25.41 -4.44 -19.67
C PRO A 369 26.23 -5.63 -20.17
N LYS A 370 26.18 -6.73 -19.43
CA LYS A 370 26.87 -7.95 -19.86
C LYS A 370 26.19 -8.46 -21.14
N PRO A 371 26.95 -8.92 -22.16
CA PRO A 371 26.35 -9.57 -23.32
C PRO A 371 25.51 -10.77 -22.85
N GLY A 372 24.30 -10.91 -23.40
CA GLY A 372 23.32 -11.93 -23.00
C GLY A 372 22.31 -11.51 -21.93
N MET A 373 22.32 -10.26 -21.47
CA MET A 373 21.31 -9.76 -20.52
C MET A 373 19.93 -9.61 -21.19
N THR A 374 18.90 -10.17 -20.56
CA THR A 374 17.51 -10.04 -21.04
C THR A 374 16.99 -8.61 -20.86
N GLN A 375 16.06 -8.18 -21.72
CA GLN A 375 15.41 -6.87 -21.63
C GLN A 375 14.74 -6.64 -20.27
N ALA A 376 14.15 -7.68 -19.66
CA ALA A 376 13.54 -7.61 -18.34
C ALA A 376 14.57 -7.28 -17.24
N THR A 377 15.74 -7.93 -17.29
CA THR A 377 16.85 -7.65 -16.37
C THR A 377 17.36 -6.23 -16.55
N LEU A 378 17.45 -5.77 -17.80
CA LEU A 378 17.84 -4.39 -18.12
C LEU A 378 16.82 -3.39 -17.56
N ASN A 379 15.53 -3.62 -17.79
CA ASN A 379 14.45 -2.78 -17.24
C ASN A 379 14.54 -2.71 -15.71
N LYS A 380 14.75 -3.84 -15.02
CA LYS A 380 14.92 -3.92 -13.56
C LYS A 380 16.13 -3.12 -13.05
N MET A 381 17.24 -3.09 -13.80
CA MET A 381 18.41 -2.27 -13.44
C MET A 381 18.11 -0.78 -13.52
N TYR A 382 17.48 -0.35 -14.62
CA TYR A 382 17.15 1.05 -14.87
C TYR A 382 15.87 1.52 -14.17
N GLU A 383 15.10 0.59 -13.57
CA GLU A 383 13.90 0.92 -12.83
C GLU A 383 14.22 1.86 -11.65
N PRO A 384 13.44 2.94 -11.45
CA PRO A 384 13.58 3.78 -10.27
C PRO A 384 13.36 2.98 -8.98
N LEU A 385 13.98 3.45 -7.89
CA LEU A 385 13.77 2.86 -6.57
C LEU A 385 12.30 3.04 -6.15
N GLU A 386 11.77 2.04 -5.46
CA GLU A 386 10.46 2.14 -4.82
C GLU A 386 10.52 3.12 -3.65
N GLU A 387 9.54 4.04 -3.60
CA GLU A 387 9.45 5.02 -2.53
C GLU A 387 9.00 4.37 -1.23
N SER A 388 9.78 4.54 -0.15
CA SER A 388 9.35 4.10 1.17
C SER A 388 8.43 5.15 1.80
N VAL A 389 7.12 4.90 1.74
CA VAL A 389 6.10 5.76 2.36
C VAL A 389 6.33 5.88 3.88
N ALA A 390 6.75 4.79 4.54
CA ALA A 390 7.15 4.80 5.94
C ALA A 390 8.20 5.86 6.25
N ARG A 391 9.27 5.93 5.44
CA ARG A 391 10.33 6.94 5.60
C ARG A 391 9.79 8.36 5.43
N ARG A 392 8.89 8.57 4.47
CA ARG A 392 8.28 9.90 4.24
C ARG A 392 7.46 10.37 5.43
N PHE A 393 6.63 9.48 5.97
CA PHE A 393 5.90 9.76 7.21
C PHE A 393 6.84 10.04 8.37
N MET A 394 7.91 9.26 8.49
CA MET A 394 8.90 9.47 9.54
C MET A 394 9.57 10.83 9.48
N THR A 395 10.05 11.24 8.31
CA THR A 395 10.68 12.55 8.14
C THR A 395 9.70 13.69 8.42
N ALA A 396 8.46 13.59 7.94
CA ALA A 396 7.42 14.59 8.23
C ALA A 396 7.11 14.65 9.74
N LEU A 397 6.96 13.49 10.39
CA LEU A 397 6.67 13.40 11.82
C LEU A 397 7.82 13.96 12.65
N ARG A 398 9.07 13.69 12.26
CA ARG A 398 10.27 14.24 12.90
C ARG A 398 10.29 15.76 12.86
N ILE A 399 10.10 16.36 11.68
CA ILE A 399 10.03 17.83 11.53
C ILE A 399 8.90 18.38 12.40
N PHE A 400 7.71 17.79 12.30
CA PHE A 400 6.54 18.21 13.07
C PHE A 400 6.77 18.13 14.59
N MET A 401 7.25 16.99 15.10
CA MET A 401 7.48 16.77 16.52
C MET A 401 8.60 17.68 17.05
N ALA A 402 9.73 17.81 16.36
CA ALA A 402 10.83 18.67 16.80
C ALA A 402 10.39 20.13 16.88
N SER A 403 9.74 20.64 15.82
CA SER A 403 9.21 22.01 15.80
C SER A 403 8.18 22.24 16.89
N LEU A 404 7.30 21.26 17.14
CA LEU A 404 6.29 21.36 18.17
C LEU A 404 6.89 21.39 19.58
N VAL A 405 7.76 20.43 19.88
CA VAL A 405 8.32 20.26 21.22
C VAL A 405 9.20 21.44 21.63
N PHE A 406 9.97 22.00 20.70
CA PHE A 406 10.82 23.16 20.99
C PHE A 406 10.08 24.51 20.85
N THR A 407 8.79 24.53 20.51
CA THR A 407 8.00 25.77 20.42
C THR A 407 8.00 26.61 21.72
N PRO A 408 7.90 26.06 22.94
CA PRO A 408 7.86 26.87 24.16
C PRO A 408 9.14 27.69 24.41
N ILE A 409 10.30 27.14 24.04
CA ILE A 409 11.60 27.81 24.17
C ILE A 409 11.91 28.68 22.94
N PHE A 410 11.65 28.16 21.73
CA PHE A 410 11.97 28.80 20.45
C PHE A 410 10.76 28.78 19.49
N PRO A 411 9.78 29.69 19.64
CA PRO A 411 8.57 29.71 18.82
C PRO A 411 8.82 29.90 17.31
N LEU A 412 9.89 30.63 16.94
CA LEU A 412 10.28 30.80 15.53
C LEU A 412 10.61 29.47 14.87
N GLY A 413 11.05 28.47 15.64
CA GLY A 413 11.28 27.10 15.17
C GLY A 413 10.01 26.43 14.62
N ALA A 414 8.83 26.79 15.13
CA ALA A 414 7.55 26.31 14.59
C ALA A 414 7.28 26.87 13.19
N VAL A 415 7.62 28.14 12.94
CA VAL A 415 7.48 28.79 11.63
C VAL A 415 8.45 28.16 10.63
N ILE A 416 9.72 27.97 11.03
CA ILE A 416 10.72 27.31 10.18
C ILE A 416 10.27 25.88 9.86
N GLY A 417 9.79 25.13 10.86
CA GLY A 417 9.23 23.79 10.70
C GLY A 417 8.02 23.72 9.77
N PHE A 418 7.14 24.72 9.82
CA PHE A 418 6.01 24.83 8.91
C PHE A 418 6.46 25.02 7.46
N VAL A 419 7.41 25.93 7.21
CA VAL A 419 8.02 26.10 5.88
C VAL A 419 8.70 24.81 5.42
N ALA A 420 9.40 24.13 6.32
CA ALA A 420 10.04 22.84 6.06
C ALA A 420 9.03 21.77 5.62
N LEU A 421 7.87 21.67 6.28
CA LEU A 421 6.81 20.73 5.90
C LEU A 421 6.22 21.05 4.52
N ILE A 422 6.07 22.34 4.17
CA ILE A 422 5.63 22.75 2.82
C ILE A 422 6.65 22.33 1.77
N LEU A 423 7.94 22.65 1.97
CA LEU A 423 9.01 22.25 1.06
C LEU A 423 9.11 20.72 0.96
N PHE A 424 8.99 20.02 2.08
CA PHE A 424 8.98 18.56 2.13
C PHE A 424 7.80 17.97 1.38
N TYR A 425 6.60 18.57 1.48
CA TYR A 425 5.43 18.14 0.71
C TYR A 425 5.67 18.26 -0.80
N TRP A 426 6.13 19.41 -1.28
CA TRP A 426 6.35 19.62 -2.71
C TRP A 426 7.47 18.76 -3.27
N THR A 427 8.59 18.66 -2.57
CA THR A 427 9.71 17.80 -2.97
C THR A 427 9.33 16.32 -2.94
N SER A 428 8.57 15.87 -1.94
CA SER A 428 8.07 14.48 -1.88
C SER A 428 7.04 14.20 -2.98
N LYS A 429 6.13 15.13 -3.25
CA LYS A 429 5.15 15.02 -4.35
C LYS A 429 5.85 14.92 -5.69
N TRP A 430 6.84 15.77 -5.93
CA TRP A 430 7.62 15.75 -7.15
C TRP A 430 8.43 14.46 -7.29
N SER A 431 9.08 14.00 -6.21
CA SER A 431 9.80 12.72 -6.15
C SER A 431 8.86 11.55 -6.49
N LEU A 432 7.67 11.52 -5.91
CA LEU A 432 6.69 10.46 -6.15
C LEU A 432 6.21 10.44 -7.60
N LEU A 433 5.98 11.61 -8.21
CA LEU A 433 5.43 11.71 -9.56
C LEU A 433 6.46 11.53 -10.67
N ARG A 434 7.72 11.92 -10.44
CA ARG A 434 8.76 11.93 -11.47
C ARG A 434 9.80 10.86 -11.28
N TYR A 435 10.07 10.48 -10.03
CA TYR A 435 11.31 9.78 -9.69
C TYR A 435 11.16 8.42 -9.07
N SER A 436 10.02 8.08 -8.51
CA SER A 436 9.88 6.82 -7.80
C SER A 436 9.02 5.84 -8.59
N LYS A 437 9.32 4.55 -8.47
CA LYS A 437 8.39 3.50 -8.88
C LYS A 437 7.12 3.65 -8.04
N ARG A 438 5.95 3.38 -8.63
CA ARG A 438 4.68 3.34 -7.90
C ARG A 438 4.83 2.42 -6.68
N PRO A 439 4.60 2.91 -5.44
CA PRO A 439 4.69 2.07 -4.27
C PRO A 439 3.58 1.02 -4.29
N TYR A 440 3.83 -0.12 -3.64
CA TYR A 440 2.79 -1.11 -3.41
C TYR A 440 1.58 -0.51 -2.67
N ARG A 441 0.40 -1.13 -2.84
CA ARG A 441 -0.83 -0.69 -2.17
C ARG A 441 -0.73 -1.00 -0.67
N GLN A 442 -0.54 0.04 0.13
CA GLN A 442 -0.46 -0.05 1.58
C GLN A 442 -1.83 -0.03 2.24
N SER A 443 -1.97 -0.75 3.36
CA SER A 443 -3.19 -0.68 4.16
C SER A 443 -3.29 0.65 4.92
N ALA A 444 -4.53 1.08 5.20
CA ALA A 444 -4.80 2.28 5.99
C ALA A 444 -4.28 2.22 7.45
N ASN A 445 -3.86 1.04 7.91
CA ASN A 445 -3.36 0.85 9.27
C ASN A 445 -2.12 1.69 9.54
N LEU A 446 -1.21 1.82 8.57
CA LEU A 446 -0.01 2.65 8.68
C LEU A 446 -0.37 4.09 9.04
N VAL A 447 -1.36 4.64 8.34
CA VAL A 447 -1.81 6.02 8.54
C VAL A 447 -2.49 6.19 9.90
N GLY A 448 -3.25 5.19 10.35
CA GLY A 448 -3.83 5.17 11.70
C GLY A 448 -2.77 5.25 12.80
N TRP A 449 -1.63 4.58 12.62
CA TRP A 449 -0.50 4.67 13.55
C TRP A 449 0.17 6.05 13.54
N VAL A 450 0.38 6.63 12.35
CA VAL A 450 0.94 7.99 12.24
C VAL A 450 0.05 9.02 12.96
N ILE A 451 -1.28 8.90 12.84
CA ILE A 451 -2.21 9.76 13.58
C ILE A 451 -2.05 9.60 15.10
N ARG A 452 -1.90 8.37 15.60
CA ARG A 452 -1.67 8.14 17.03
C ARG A 452 -0.38 8.83 17.50
N LEU A 453 0.67 8.81 16.69
CA LEU A 453 1.91 9.53 17.01
C LEU A 453 1.72 11.05 17.04
N VAL A 454 0.83 11.61 16.21
CA VAL A 454 0.44 13.03 16.30
C VAL A 454 -0.31 13.34 17.60
N TYR A 455 -1.11 12.42 18.15
CA TYR A 455 -1.67 12.62 19.50
C TYR A 455 -0.61 12.54 20.59
N VAL A 456 0.35 11.61 20.46
CA VAL A 456 1.50 11.52 21.36
C VAL A 456 2.33 12.81 21.33
N SER A 457 2.42 13.50 20.19
CA SER A 457 3.14 14.79 20.15
C SER A 457 2.43 15.90 20.92
N ALA A 458 1.11 15.86 21.08
CA ALA A 458 0.40 16.79 21.96
C ALA A 458 0.76 16.57 23.44
N PHE A 459 0.89 15.30 23.85
CA PHE A 459 1.44 14.95 25.17
C PHE A 459 2.88 15.44 25.33
N MET A 460 3.73 15.22 24.32
CA MET A 460 5.12 15.71 24.35
C MET A 460 5.19 17.24 24.42
N PHE A 461 4.30 17.96 23.73
CA PHE A 461 4.22 19.42 23.80
C PHE A 461 3.89 19.91 25.21
N ALA A 462 2.93 19.29 25.89
CA ALA A 462 2.59 19.63 27.28
C ALA A 462 3.78 19.39 28.22
N GLY A 463 4.45 18.24 28.10
CA GLY A 463 5.66 17.95 28.88
C GLY A 463 6.80 18.93 28.58
N ALA A 464 6.98 19.31 27.32
CA ALA A 464 7.99 20.27 26.92
C ALA A 464 7.69 21.69 27.40
N ALA A 465 6.42 22.12 27.36
CA ALA A 465 6.00 23.39 27.91
C ALA A 465 6.27 23.44 29.42
N TRP A 466 6.00 22.35 30.14
CA TRP A 466 6.34 22.26 31.55
C TRP A 466 7.86 22.34 31.78
N ILE A 467 8.66 21.52 31.08
CA ILE A 467 10.12 21.50 31.23
C ILE A 467 10.74 22.86 30.89
N PHE A 468 10.39 23.47 29.75
CA PHE A 468 11.06 24.67 29.25
C PHE A 468 10.57 25.97 29.86
N LEU A 469 9.32 26.04 30.34
CA LEU A 469 8.80 27.27 30.91
C LEU A 469 9.05 27.38 32.42
N ASN A 470 9.16 26.26 33.14
CA ASN A 470 9.30 26.30 34.60
C ASN A 470 10.53 27.09 35.07
N PRO A 471 11.73 26.95 34.46
CA PRO A 471 12.89 27.75 34.85
C PRO A 471 12.77 29.24 34.50
N SER A 472 11.92 29.60 33.52
CA SER A 472 11.76 30.98 33.03
C SER A 472 10.58 31.72 33.64
N LEU A 473 9.84 31.11 34.55
CA LEU A 473 8.65 31.70 35.17
C LEU A 473 8.80 31.69 36.68
N THR A 474 8.26 32.72 37.34
CA THR A 474 8.29 32.84 38.80
C THR A 474 6.91 33.17 39.34
N GLY A 475 6.62 32.79 40.59
CA GLY A 475 5.37 33.14 41.27
C GLY A 475 4.11 32.59 40.59
N ALA A 476 3.16 33.47 40.26
CA ALA A 476 1.86 33.07 39.71
C ALA A 476 1.96 32.38 38.33
N GLY A 477 2.91 32.80 37.49
CA GLY A 477 3.12 32.20 36.17
C GLY A 477 3.60 30.75 36.26
N GLU A 478 4.49 30.47 37.21
CA GLU A 478 5.02 29.12 37.47
C GLU A 478 3.91 28.17 37.94
N GLN A 479 3.16 28.56 38.96
CA GLN A 479 2.03 27.78 39.48
C GLN A 479 1.00 27.49 38.39
N PHE A 480 0.65 28.50 37.60
CA PHE A 480 -0.30 28.34 36.50
C PHE A 480 0.19 27.33 35.45
N VAL A 481 1.45 27.39 35.06
CA VAL A 481 2.01 26.44 34.08
C VAL A 481 2.12 25.03 34.64
N GLN A 482 2.43 24.86 35.93
CA GLN A 482 2.44 23.55 36.58
C GLN A 482 1.05 22.91 36.58
N ASP A 483 0.02 23.63 37.04
CA ASP A 483 -1.36 23.14 37.11
C ASP A 483 -1.90 22.78 35.72
N VAL A 484 -1.75 23.70 34.77
CA VAL A 484 -2.22 23.52 33.40
C VAL A 484 -1.41 22.44 32.67
N GLY A 485 -0.10 22.42 32.87
CA GLY A 485 0.83 21.46 32.26
C GLY A 485 0.50 20.03 32.67
N ILE A 486 0.32 19.78 33.97
CA ILE A 486 -0.07 18.46 34.49
C ILE A 486 -1.43 18.03 33.93
N ALA A 487 -2.43 18.93 33.93
CA ALA A 487 -3.74 18.63 33.37
C ALA A 487 -3.66 18.21 31.89
N PHE A 488 -2.91 18.95 31.06
CA PHE A 488 -2.73 18.60 29.65
C PHE A 488 -1.88 17.35 29.43
N LEU A 489 -0.92 17.06 30.30
CA LEU A 489 -0.16 15.82 30.27
C LEU A 489 -1.09 14.62 30.49
N VAL A 490 -1.99 14.70 31.49
CA VAL A 490 -3.01 13.67 31.74
C VAL A 490 -3.98 13.55 30.57
N ILE A 491 -4.52 14.66 30.05
CA ILE A 491 -5.44 14.66 28.90
C ILE A 491 -4.75 14.09 27.66
N GLY A 492 -3.51 14.48 27.38
CA GLY A 492 -2.71 14.01 26.25
C GLY A 492 -2.43 12.52 26.34
N ALA A 493 -2.04 12.02 27.51
CA ALA A 493 -1.82 10.59 27.75
C ALA A 493 -3.12 9.79 27.58
N PHE A 494 -4.23 10.28 28.15
CA PHE A 494 -5.54 9.66 28.02
C PHE A 494 -5.99 9.59 26.56
N MET A 495 -5.92 10.70 25.82
CA MET A 495 -6.26 10.75 24.39
C MET A 495 -5.36 9.84 23.53
N ALA A 496 -4.08 9.71 23.87
CA ALA A 496 -3.16 8.81 23.15
C ALA A 496 -3.50 7.32 23.37
N MET A 497 -4.02 6.96 24.54
CA MET A 497 -4.42 5.58 24.87
C MET A 497 -5.82 5.22 24.37
N LEU A 498 -6.71 6.20 24.22
CA LEU A 498 -8.09 5.95 23.85
C LEU A 498 -8.26 5.39 22.41
N PRO A 499 -9.20 4.46 22.21
CA PRO A 499 -9.61 4.03 20.88
C PRO A 499 -10.08 5.21 20.03
N HIS A 500 -9.71 5.21 18.75
CA HIS A 500 -10.01 6.30 17.81
C HIS A 500 -11.50 6.68 17.73
N ARG A 501 -12.41 5.71 17.93
CA ARG A 501 -13.86 5.96 17.95
C ARG A 501 -14.26 6.90 19.09
N ILE A 502 -13.65 6.73 20.27
CA ILE A 502 -13.91 7.53 21.47
C ILE A 502 -13.28 8.92 21.30
N ASN A 503 -12.04 8.99 20.81
CA ASN A 503 -11.41 10.29 20.52
C ASN A 503 -12.25 11.13 19.56
N ARG A 504 -12.82 10.51 18.52
CA ARG A 504 -13.72 11.21 17.58
C ARG A 504 -15.02 11.70 18.25
N LEU A 505 -15.52 10.98 19.25
CA LEU A 505 -16.69 11.40 20.02
C LEU A 505 -16.35 12.59 20.92
N LEU A 506 -15.28 12.47 21.71
CA LEU A 506 -14.84 13.49 22.68
C LEU A 506 -14.42 14.81 22.02
N SER A 507 -13.86 14.74 20.82
CA SER A 507 -13.40 15.92 20.06
C SER A 507 -14.50 16.58 19.23
N PHE A 508 -15.77 16.18 19.41
CA PHE A 508 -16.90 16.66 18.60
C PHE A 508 -16.76 16.46 17.09
N ALA A 509 -15.84 15.60 16.64
CA ALA A 509 -15.59 15.36 15.23
C ALA A 509 -16.79 14.70 14.51
N TRP A 510 -17.79 14.21 15.26
CA TRP A 510 -19.08 13.76 14.75
C TRP A 510 -19.92 14.90 14.15
N ILE A 511 -19.75 16.16 14.56
CA ILE A 511 -20.45 17.31 13.97
C ILE A 511 -20.17 17.38 12.46
N TYR A 512 -18.93 17.08 12.06
CA TYR A 512 -18.55 17.03 10.64
C TYR A 512 -19.22 15.90 9.85
N SER A 513 -19.72 14.87 10.53
CA SER A 513 -20.44 13.78 9.87
C SER A 513 -21.82 14.20 9.37
N PHE A 514 -22.43 15.25 9.94
CA PHE A 514 -23.66 15.83 9.37
C PHE A 514 -23.42 16.48 8.02
N PHE A 515 -22.26 17.11 7.83
CA PHE A 515 -21.89 17.77 6.58
C PHE A 515 -21.42 16.80 5.49
N CYS A 516 -21.28 15.51 5.80
CA CYS A 516 -20.85 14.48 4.85
C CYS A 516 -22.06 13.61 4.46
N PRO A 517 -22.53 13.68 3.21
CA PRO A 517 -23.66 12.88 2.76
C PRO A 517 -23.38 11.39 2.98
N ARG A 518 -24.24 10.72 3.74
CA ARG A 518 -24.19 9.27 3.92
C ARG A 518 -24.65 8.62 2.63
N ARG A 519 -23.71 8.20 1.78
CA ARG A 519 -24.05 7.40 0.59
C ARG A 519 -24.54 6.02 1.04
N SER A 520 -25.85 5.81 0.97
CA SER A 520 -26.49 4.51 1.08
C SER A 520 -26.62 3.89 -0.32
N GLY A 521 -26.25 2.62 -0.47
CA GLY A 521 -26.77 1.78 -1.55
C GLY A 521 -25.95 1.70 -2.84
N LEU A 522 -24.61 1.85 -2.82
CA LEU A 522 -23.85 1.38 -3.98
C LEU A 522 -23.88 -0.15 -3.99
N THR A 523 -24.56 -0.73 -4.97
CA THR A 523 -24.45 -2.16 -5.28
C THR A 523 -22.99 -2.46 -5.58
N THR A 524 -22.35 -3.20 -4.67
CA THR A 524 -20.96 -3.62 -4.82
C THR A 524 -20.92 -4.73 -5.87
N PRO A 525 -20.04 -4.64 -6.89
CA PRO A 525 -19.94 -5.70 -7.89
C PRO A 525 -19.61 -7.03 -7.20
N ASN A 526 -20.01 -8.13 -7.82
CA ASN A 526 -19.56 -9.44 -7.34
C ASN A 526 -18.04 -9.60 -7.64
N TYR A 527 -17.41 -10.59 -7.01
CA TYR A 527 -15.99 -10.86 -7.19
C TYR A 527 -15.64 -11.14 -8.67
N TYR A 528 -16.49 -11.89 -9.38
CA TYR A 528 -16.24 -12.30 -10.77
C TYR A 528 -16.23 -11.11 -11.74
N GLU A 529 -17.00 -10.07 -11.48
CA GLU A 529 -16.96 -8.80 -12.21
C GLU A 529 -15.75 -7.96 -11.79
N ALA A 530 -15.49 -7.86 -10.49
CA ALA A 530 -14.44 -7.01 -9.94
C ALA A 530 -13.04 -7.48 -10.34
N GLN A 531 -12.81 -8.80 -10.45
CA GLN A 531 -11.49 -9.38 -10.80
C GLN A 531 -10.96 -8.95 -12.18
N HIS A 532 -11.83 -8.55 -13.11
CA HIS A 532 -11.41 -8.04 -14.42
C HIS A 532 -10.77 -6.65 -14.35
N THR A 533 -10.95 -5.94 -13.23
CA THR A 533 -10.38 -4.60 -13.01
C THR A 533 -8.97 -4.68 -12.41
N TRP A 534 -8.57 -5.87 -11.94
CA TRP A 534 -7.30 -6.10 -11.26
C TRP A 534 -6.30 -6.80 -12.18
N PRO A 535 -5.02 -6.39 -12.14
CA PRO A 535 -3.96 -7.13 -12.82
C PRO A 535 -3.74 -8.52 -12.22
N LYS A 536 -3.14 -9.44 -12.97
CA LYS A 536 -2.86 -10.83 -12.54
C LYS A 536 -2.09 -10.80 -11.23
N HIS A 537 -1.05 -10.00 -11.10
CA HIS A 537 -0.21 -9.91 -9.89
C HIS A 537 -0.90 -9.31 -8.64
N GLN A 538 -2.13 -8.82 -8.76
CA GLN A 538 -2.96 -8.37 -7.63
C GLN A 538 -4.00 -9.42 -7.23
N LYS A 539 -3.79 -10.70 -7.56
CA LYS A 539 -4.69 -11.78 -7.15
C LYS A 539 -3.97 -12.71 -6.18
N TYR A 540 -4.68 -13.22 -5.18
CA TYR A 540 -4.02 -13.95 -4.09
C TYR A 540 -3.29 -15.21 -4.58
N HIS A 541 -3.93 -16.01 -5.44
CA HIS A 541 -3.36 -17.24 -5.97
C HIS A 541 -2.14 -16.99 -6.88
N THR A 542 -2.07 -15.87 -7.58
CA THR A 542 -0.96 -15.54 -8.48
C THR A 542 0.26 -14.97 -7.73
N THR A 543 0.07 -14.46 -6.51
CA THR A 543 1.18 -13.99 -5.66
C THR A 543 1.85 -15.08 -4.85
N ASN A 544 1.20 -16.25 -4.72
CA ASN A 544 1.75 -17.39 -4.01
C ASN A 544 2.57 -18.27 -4.96
N GLN A 545 3.86 -18.47 -4.65
CA GLN A 545 4.78 -19.20 -5.53
C GLN A 545 4.38 -20.66 -5.77
N VAL A 546 3.70 -21.31 -4.82
CA VAL A 546 3.26 -22.71 -4.96
C VAL A 546 2.12 -22.80 -5.96
N TYR A 547 1.16 -21.87 -5.90
CA TYR A 547 0.05 -21.83 -6.88
C TYR A 547 0.54 -21.49 -8.30
N LEU A 548 1.60 -20.67 -8.45
CA LEU A 548 2.24 -20.47 -9.75
C LEU A 548 2.90 -21.74 -10.28
N VAL A 549 3.43 -22.60 -9.41
CA VAL A 549 3.93 -23.92 -9.82
C VAL A 549 2.77 -24.81 -10.25
N PHE A 550 1.64 -24.82 -9.53
CA PHE A 550 0.43 -25.53 -9.96
C PHE A 550 -0.06 -25.11 -11.33
N GLU A 551 -0.11 -23.81 -11.61
CA GLU A 551 -0.48 -23.28 -12.92
C GLU A 551 0.37 -23.89 -14.03
N ARG A 552 1.70 -23.86 -13.86
CA ARG A 552 2.65 -24.38 -14.86
C ARG A 552 2.54 -25.88 -15.06
N LEU A 553 2.38 -26.65 -13.97
CA LEU A 553 2.21 -28.10 -14.05
C LEU A 553 0.92 -28.45 -14.81
N THR A 554 -0.15 -27.71 -14.54
CA THR A 554 -1.44 -27.87 -15.22
C THR A 554 -1.29 -27.54 -16.71
N SER A 555 -0.62 -26.44 -17.07
CA SER A 555 -0.35 -26.10 -18.48
C SER A 555 0.44 -27.20 -19.20
N LYS A 556 1.48 -27.75 -18.57
CA LYS A 556 2.26 -28.86 -19.15
C LYS A 556 1.45 -30.14 -19.32
N GLN A 557 0.54 -30.44 -18.39
CA GLN A 557 -0.37 -31.59 -18.51
C GLN A 557 -1.37 -31.40 -19.66
N MET A 558 -1.86 -30.18 -19.86
CA MET A 558 -2.71 -29.85 -21.00
C MET A 558 -1.98 -29.94 -22.34
N GLU A 559 -0.74 -29.43 -22.41
CA GLU A 559 0.11 -29.57 -23.60
C GLU A 559 0.35 -31.03 -23.98
N LYS A 560 0.42 -31.91 -22.96
CA LYS A 560 0.52 -33.37 -23.14
C LYS A 560 -0.81 -34.06 -23.45
N GLY A 561 -1.92 -33.32 -23.53
CA GLY A 561 -3.24 -33.86 -23.83
C GLY A 561 -3.81 -34.78 -22.74
N VAL A 562 -3.42 -34.60 -21.46
CA VAL A 562 -3.96 -35.42 -20.37
C VAL A 562 -5.47 -35.13 -20.23
N PRO A 563 -6.34 -36.15 -20.41
CA PRO A 563 -7.79 -35.92 -20.40
C PRO A 563 -8.27 -35.48 -19.01
N GLY A 564 -9.22 -34.54 -18.97
CA GLY A 564 -9.85 -34.06 -17.74
C GLY A 564 -9.07 -32.98 -16.98
N VAL A 565 -7.89 -32.58 -17.45
CA VAL A 565 -7.13 -31.48 -16.84
C VAL A 565 -7.63 -30.14 -17.38
N SER A 566 -8.26 -29.35 -16.52
CA SER A 566 -8.70 -27.98 -16.82
C SER A 566 -8.01 -26.98 -15.88
N HIS A 567 -7.70 -25.79 -16.40
CA HIS A 567 -7.16 -24.71 -15.59
C HIS A 567 -8.25 -24.22 -14.62
N LEU A 568 -7.91 -24.09 -13.33
CA LEU A 568 -8.82 -23.52 -12.33
C LEU A 568 -9.05 -22.01 -12.56
N TRP A 569 -8.13 -21.34 -13.25
CA TRP A 569 -8.20 -19.93 -13.61
C TRP A 569 -7.51 -19.71 -14.94
N ASP A 570 -7.89 -18.66 -15.68
CA ASP A 570 -7.20 -18.27 -16.91
C ASP A 570 -5.72 -17.95 -16.63
N PRO A 571 -4.73 -18.66 -17.21
CA PRO A 571 -3.31 -18.39 -16.99
C PRO A 571 -2.88 -16.98 -17.40
N ARG A 572 -3.53 -16.37 -18.39
CA ARG A 572 -3.13 -15.03 -18.86
C ARG A 572 -3.56 -13.95 -17.88
N THR A 573 -4.81 -13.98 -17.48
CA THR A 573 -5.39 -12.92 -16.64
C THR A 573 -5.41 -13.26 -15.15
N GLY A 574 -5.34 -14.55 -14.78
CA GLY A 574 -5.63 -15.05 -13.44
C GLY A 574 -7.10 -14.95 -13.05
N ASN A 575 -8.04 -14.83 -13.99
CA ASN A 575 -9.47 -14.74 -13.69
C ASN A 575 -10.08 -16.12 -13.44
N PHE A 576 -10.94 -16.22 -12.43
CA PHE A 576 -11.80 -17.38 -12.21
C PHE A 576 -13.04 -17.30 -13.09
N THR A 577 -13.51 -18.44 -13.59
CA THR A 577 -14.79 -18.54 -14.30
C THR A 577 -15.95 -18.54 -13.31
N ASP A 578 -17.05 -17.85 -13.62
CA ASP A 578 -18.25 -17.90 -12.78
C ASP A 578 -18.95 -19.26 -13.01
N PRO A 579 -19.06 -20.12 -11.99
CA PRO A 579 -19.72 -21.42 -12.12
C PRO A 579 -21.23 -21.30 -12.38
N ARG A 580 -21.84 -20.14 -12.12
CA ARG A 580 -23.29 -19.91 -12.34
C ARG A 580 -23.65 -19.59 -13.80
N GLY A 581 -22.68 -19.62 -14.70
CA GLY A 581 -22.89 -19.49 -16.14
C GLY A 581 -22.68 -18.06 -16.63
N SER A 582 -21.88 -17.94 -17.68
CA SER A 582 -21.92 -16.80 -18.59
C SER A 582 -23.35 -16.66 -19.13
N MET A 583 -24.05 -15.59 -18.73
CA MET A 583 -25.12 -15.08 -19.60
C MET A 583 -24.46 -14.79 -20.97
N PRO A 584 -24.94 -15.38 -22.07
CA PRO A 584 -24.41 -15.10 -23.40
C PRO A 584 -24.75 -13.65 -23.77
N GLY A 585 -23.86 -12.72 -23.41
CA GLY A 585 -24.08 -11.28 -23.63
C GLY A 585 -22.82 -10.44 -23.76
N PHE A 586 -21.64 -10.97 -23.41
CA PHE A 586 -20.36 -10.32 -23.66
C PHE A 586 -19.35 -11.33 -24.21
N ALA A 587 -19.61 -11.80 -25.44
CA ALA A 587 -18.54 -12.35 -26.25
C ALA A 587 -17.63 -11.19 -26.65
N SER A 588 -16.44 -11.12 -26.04
CA SER A 588 -15.31 -10.43 -26.65
C SER A 588 -15.05 -11.11 -27.99
N GLU A 589 -15.40 -10.47 -29.10
CA GLU A 589 -15.02 -10.89 -30.45
C GLU A 589 -13.49 -10.94 -30.54
N THR A 590 -12.90 -12.10 -30.27
CA THR A 590 -11.58 -12.46 -30.77
C THR A 590 -11.75 -13.03 -32.18
N GLU A 591 -10.94 -12.48 -33.08
CA GLU A 591 -10.89 -12.65 -34.53
C GLU A 591 -11.12 -14.09 -35.06
N PRO A 592 -11.76 -14.25 -36.24
CA PRO A 592 -11.76 -15.53 -36.94
C PRO A 592 -10.42 -15.75 -37.65
N ALA A 593 -9.81 -16.91 -37.38
CA ALA A 593 -8.65 -17.40 -38.11
C ALA A 593 -9.01 -17.60 -39.60
N GLY A 594 -8.53 -16.69 -40.45
CA GLY A 594 -8.59 -16.79 -41.90
C GLY A 594 -7.36 -17.52 -42.44
N THR A 595 -7.56 -18.75 -42.90
CA THR A 595 -6.64 -19.52 -43.73
C THR A 595 -6.53 -18.93 -45.14
N THR A 596 -5.32 -18.58 -45.57
CA THR A 596 -4.94 -18.55 -47.00
C THR A 596 -3.50 -19.03 -47.17
N PRO A 597 -3.19 -19.81 -48.24
CA PRO A 597 -1.89 -20.46 -48.42
C PRO A 597 -0.92 -19.57 -49.21
N ALA A 598 0.37 -19.65 -48.89
CA ALA A 598 1.45 -19.14 -49.72
C ALA A 598 2.14 -20.29 -50.48
N PRO A 599 2.51 -20.11 -51.75
CA PRO A 599 3.05 -21.17 -52.59
C PRO A 599 4.59 -21.26 -52.55
N GLY A 600 5.08 -22.49 -52.48
CA GLY A 600 6.19 -23.01 -53.29
C GLY A 600 7.61 -22.44 -53.10
N ARG A 601 8.50 -23.26 -52.53
CA ARG A 601 9.77 -23.59 -53.21
C ARG A 601 10.37 -24.92 -52.71
N LEU A 602 10.69 -25.77 -53.68
CA LEU A 602 11.35 -27.07 -53.61
C LEU A 602 12.87 -26.95 -53.46
N GLY A 603 13.48 -27.88 -52.74
CA GLY A 603 14.91 -28.22 -52.79
C GLY A 603 15.28 -29.29 -51.75
N PRO A 604 16.14 -30.29 -52.05
CA PRO A 604 15.89 -31.67 -51.63
C PRO A 604 16.74 -32.19 -50.45
N ALA A 605 16.13 -33.17 -49.77
CA ALA A 605 16.68 -34.35 -49.10
C ALA A 605 18.17 -34.40 -48.72
N ALA A 606 18.40 -34.59 -47.41
CA ALA A 606 19.36 -35.56 -46.91
C ALA A 606 18.75 -36.28 -45.69
N PHE A 607 18.63 -37.60 -45.80
CA PHE A 607 18.29 -38.52 -44.73
C PHE A 607 19.48 -38.62 -43.77
N GLU A 608 19.23 -38.46 -42.47
CA GLU A 608 20.05 -39.10 -41.43
C GLU A 608 19.14 -39.72 -40.37
N HIS A 609 19.51 -40.94 -40.02
CA HIS A 609 18.87 -41.85 -39.08
C HIS A 609 19.48 -41.64 -37.68
N ASP A 610 18.73 -42.04 -36.65
CA ASP A 610 19.15 -42.29 -35.26
C ASP A 610 19.25 -41.10 -34.29
N SER A 611 18.28 -40.98 -33.38
CA SER A 611 18.36 -41.61 -32.04
C SER A 611 17.38 -40.95 -31.07
N GLU A 612 16.47 -41.77 -30.52
CA GLU A 612 15.69 -41.43 -29.34
C GLU A 612 16.62 -41.33 -28.13
N ALA A 613 16.89 -40.12 -27.64
CA ALA A 613 17.10 -39.78 -26.22
C ALA A 613 17.69 -38.36 -26.09
N ASP A 614 16.88 -37.33 -26.33
CA ASP A 614 17.20 -36.00 -25.81
C ASP A 614 15.94 -35.26 -25.39
N LEU A 615 15.48 -35.55 -24.17
CA LEU A 615 14.43 -34.82 -23.50
C LEU A 615 15.00 -34.24 -22.20
N GLY A 616 15.18 -32.92 -22.17
CA GLY A 616 14.92 -32.14 -20.97
C GLY A 616 16.09 -31.50 -20.25
N VAL A 617 16.96 -30.75 -20.94
CA VAL A 617 17.94 -29.88 -20.26
C VAL A 617 17.69 -28.38 -20.52
N ASP A 618 17.14 -27.98 -21.66
CA ASP A 618 16.97 -26.56 -21.99
C ASP A 618 15.75 -25.89 -21.32
N ALA A 619 14.76 -26.67 -20.89
CA ALA A 619 13.52 -26.15 -20.33
C ALA A 619 13.63 -25.65 -18.87
N VAL A 620 14.80 -25.73 -18.23
CA VAL A 620 14.98 -25.37 -16.81
C VAL A 620 15.73 -24.03 -16.64
N GLU A 621 16.61 -23.62 -17.55
CA GLU A 621 17.27 -22.31 -17.44
C GLU A 621 16.29 -21.14 -17.66
N GLU A 622 15.33 -21.28 -18.59
CA GLU A 622 14.24 -20.31 -18.79
C GLU A 622 13.28 -20.21 -17.59
N THR A 623 13.19 -21.26 -16.75
CA THR A 623 12.29 -21.24 -15.58
C THR A 623 12.74 -20.33 -14.44
N SER A 624 13.98 -19.83 -14.49
CA SER A 624 14.50 -18.84 -13.55
C SER A 624 14.15 -17.41 -13.93
N ALA A 625 14.00 -17.10 -15.23
CA ALA A 625 13.75 -15.76 -15.73
C ALA A 625 12.28 -15.33 -15.59
N ILE A 626 11.34 -16.28 -15.65
CA ILE A 626 9.90 -16.00 -15.66
C ILE A 626 9.28 -15.98 -14.25
N ALA A 627 9.90 -16.63 -13.24
CA ALA A 627 9.48 -16.42 -11.85
C ALA A 627 9.98 -15.08 -11.28
N GLU A 628 10.94 -14.45 -11.96
CA GLU A 628 11.29 -13.04 -11.82
C GLU A 628 10.61 -12.16 -12.89
N GLU A 629 9.53 -12.63 -13.53
CA GLU A 629 8.78 -11.76 -14.45
C GLU A 629 8.33 -10.51 -13.71
N ASP A 630 8.82 -9.41 -14.26
CA ASP A 630 8.73 -8.09 -13.73
C ASP A 630 7.24 -7.70 -13.59
N PRO A 631 6.75 -7.39 -12.37
CA PRO A 631 5.39 -6.90 -12.20
C PRO A 631 5.13 -5.61 -13.01
N ALA A 632 6.16 -4.87 -13.45
CA ALA A 632 6.00 -3.75 -14.37
C ALA A 632 5.87 -4.17 -15.85
N ALA A 633 6.53 -5.24 -16.30
CA ALA A 633 6.33 -5.82 -17.63
C ALA A 633 4.93 -6.47 -17.74
N LEU A 634 4.55 -7.24 -16.71
CA LEU A 634 3.17 -7.73 -16.56
C LEU A 634 2.18 -6.57 -16.49
N ALA A 635 2.45 -5.52 -15.70
CA ALA A 635 1.54 -4.37 -15.64
C ALA A 635 1.41 -3.60 -16.96
N LEU A 636 2.46 -3.53 -17.79
CA LEU A 636 2.42 -2.91 -19.12
C LEU A 636 1.62 -3.74 -20.12
N GLU A 637 1.78 -5.06 -20.10
CA GLU A 637 0.99 -5.96 -20.93
C GLU A 637 -0.48 -6.00 -20.48
N GLU A 638 -0.72 -5.96 -19.17
CA GLU A 638 -2.04 -5.93 -18.53
C GLU A 638 -2.77 -4.60 -18.71
N MET A 639 -2.07 -3.47 -18.88
CA MET A 639 -2.71 -2.19 -19.21
C MET A 639 -3.46 -2.25 -20.55
N LYS A 640 -3.08 -3.14 -21.47
CA LYS A 640 -3.82 -3.35 -22.73
C LYS A 640 -5.22 -3.94 -22.50
N TYR A 641 -5.44 -4.61 -21.36
CA TYR A 641 -6.66 -5.36 -21.08
C TYR A 641 -7.51 -4.75 -19.95
N LYS A 642 -7.14 -3.56 -19.44
CA LYS A 642 -7.92 -2.88 -18.38
C LYS A 642 -9.21 -2.33 -18.94
N VAL A 643 -10.32 -2.89 -18.46
CA VAL A 643 -11.66 -2.36 -18.69
C VAL A 643 -12.02 -1.43 -17.51
N PRO A 644 -12.25 -0.12 -17.72
CA PRO A 644 -12.70 0.78 -16.65
C PRO A 644 -13.96 0.23 -15.97
N VAL A 645 -14.04 0.29 -14.64
CA VAL A 645 -15.22 -0.13 -13.84
C VAL A 645 -16.52 0.49 -14.38
N ALA A 646 -16.44 1.74 -14.85
CA ALA A 646 -17.57 2.46 -15.44
C ALA A 646 -18.05 1.88 -16.79
N SER A 647 -17.20 1.15 -17.53
CA SER A 647 -17.53 0.54 -18.82
C SER A 647 -18.09 -0.87 -18.71
N VAL A 648 -17.86 -1.57 -17.59
CA VAL A 648 -18.51 -2.85 -17.27
C VAL A 648 -20.01 -2.65 -16.94
N ARG A 649 -20.44 -1.40 -16.70
CA ARG A 649 -21.82 -1.04 -16.36
C ARG A 649 -22.52 -0.31 -17.51
N SER A 650 -23.41 -0.99 -18.22
CA SER A 650 -24.51 -0.35 -18.96
C SER A 650 -25.68 -0.03 -18.02
N VAL A 651 -25.43 0.78 -16.99
CA VAL A 651 -26.51 1.30 -16.13
C VAL A 651 -26.97 2.65 -16.70
N PRO A 652 -28.28 2.94 -16.83
CA PRO A 652 -28.76 4.23 -17.31
C PRO A 652 -28.20 5.34 -16.43
N LYS A 653 -27.42 6.27 -17.00
CA LYS A 653 -26.95 7.45 -16.29
C LYS A 653 -28.14 8.34 -15.97
N LEU A 654 -28.60 8.29 -14.72
CA LEU A 654 -29.43 9.33 -14.14
C LEU A 654 -28.59 10.62 -14.09
N SER A 655 -29.04 11.64 -14.79
CA SER A 655 -28.39 12.95 -14.94
C SER A 655 -28.15 13.64 -13.60
N LEU A 656 -26.88 13.85 -13.25
CA LEU A 656 -26.46 14.78 -12.20
C LEU A 656 -25.76 15.97 -12.86
N LEU A 657 -26.47 17.10 -12.91
CA LEU A 657 -25.89 18.44 -13.02
C LEU A 657 -25.22 18.77 -11.67
N GLY A 658 -24.01 19.31 -11.72
CA GLY A 658 -23.26 19.73 -10.54
C GLY A 658 -21.77 19.70 -10.79
N GLY A 659 -21.31 20.51 -11.75
CA GLY A 659 -19.91 20.88 -11.84
C GLY A 659 -19.67 22.10 -10.96
N GLU A 660 -18.70 22.01 -10.04
CA GLU A 660 -18.10 23.18 -9.42
C GLU A 660 -16.60 23.18 -9.73
N SER A 661 -16.23 24.13 -10.59
CA SER A 661 -14.90 24.67 -10.75
C SER A 661 -14.72 25.80 -9.74
N SER A 662 -13.66 25.73 -8.95
CA SER A 662 -13.23 26.78 -8.03
C SER A 662 -12.51 27.92 -8.78
N SER A 663 -13.01 29.14 -8.68
CA SER A 663 -12.23 30.37 -8.80
C SER A 663 -12.81 31.46 -7.86
N GLU A 664 -11.93 32.08 -7.10
CA GLU A 664 -12.14 33.24 -6.21
C GLU A 664 -12.68 34.47 -6.95
N TYR A 665 -13.67 35.18 -6.38
CA TYR A 665 -13.62 36.58 -5.89
C TYR A 665 -15.04 37.18 -5.73
N GLY A 666 -15.26 37.95 -4.65
CA GLY A 666 -16.14 39.13 -4.65
C GLY A 666 -17.54 39.02 -4.04
N ASP A 667 -17.74 39.72 -2.92
CA ASP A 667 -18.98 39.95 -2.16
C ASP A 667 -20.07 40.75 -2.90
N GLU A 668 -21.35 40.39 -2.71
CA GLU A 668 -22.42 41.20 -2.04
C GLU A 668 -23.82 40.56 -2.19
N PRO A 669 -24.80 40.88 -1.31
CA PRO A 669 -26.05 40.13 -1.17
C PRO A 669 -27.32 40.81 -1.76
N ASP A 670 -28.39 40.01 -1.75
CA ASP A 670 -29.82 40.33 -1.76
C ASP A 670 -30.69 40.18 -3.03
N MET A 671 -31.84 39.55 -2.73
CA MET A 671 -33.19 39.67 -3.32
C MET A 671 -33.64 38.80 -4.52
N ALA A 672 -34.47 37.82 -4.12
CA ALA A 672 -35.85 37.59 -4.57
C ALA A 672 -36.14 36.82 -5.89
N LEU A 673 -36.92 35.73 -5.68
CA LEU A 673 -38.05 35.23 -6.48
C LEU A 673 -37.89 35.14 -8.01
N LEU A 674 -37.98 33.91 -8.54
CA LEU A 674 -39.01 33.54 -9.52
C LEU A 674 -39.04 32.03 -9.81
N SER A 675 -40.20 31.45 -9.53
CA SER A 675 -40.97 30.52 -10.38
C SER A 675 -40.24 29.50 -11.28
N ARG A 676 -40.26 28.25 -10.81
CA ARG A 676 -40.84 27.07 -11.51
C ARG A 676 -41.23 27.33 -12.99
N LYS A 677 -40.46 26.78 -13.92
CA LYS A 677 -40.94 26.38 -15.27
C LYS A 677 -40.24 25.10 -15.72
N GLY A 678 -41.07 24.17 -16.20
CA GLY A 678 -40.71 22.79 -16.50
C GLY A 678 -39.62 22.66 -17.55
N VAL A 679 -38.77 21.66 -17.35
CA VAL A 679 -37.91 21.15 -18.41
C VAL A 679 -38.78 20.27 -19.29
N THR A 680 -39.28 20.90 -20.33
CA THR A 680 -39.85 20.30 -21.52
C THR A 680 -38.94 19.18 -22.00
N THR A 681 -39.46 17.96 -22.02
CA THR A 681 -38.88 16.86 -22.78
C THR A 681 -38.76 17.33 -24.23
N LEU A 682 -37.52 17.60 -24.68
CA LEU A 682 -37.21 17.83 -26.08
C LEU A 682 -37.49 16.53 -26.83
N ARG A 683 -38.75 16.42 -27.26
CA ARG A 683 -39.31 15.40 -28.12
C ARG A 683 -38.86 15.69 -29.55
N THR A 684 -37.56 15.62 -29.78
CA THR A 684 -36.99 15.53 -31.11
C THR A 684 -36.06 14.34 -31.11
N ARG A 685 -36.51 13.26 -31.73
CA ARG A 685 -35.74 12.47 -32.71
C ARG A 685 -36.56 11.27 -33.13
N GLY A 686 -37.03 11.30 -34.38
CA GLY A 686 -37.78 10.23 -35.03
C GLY A 686 -36.94 9.00 -35.41
N PHE A 687 -35.94 8.64 -34.58
CA PHE A 687 -35.08 7.48 -34.82
C PHE A 687 -35.12 6.54 -33.62
N THR A 688 -35.33 5.25 -33.88
CA THR A 688 -35.29 4.19 -32.86
C THR A 688 -34.07 3.29 -33.10
N PRO A 689 -33.41 2.78 -32.05
CA PRO A 689 -32.35 1.78 -32.21
C PRO A 689 -32.85 0.57 -33.03
N GLY A 690 -32.08 0.17 -34.03
CA GLY A 690 -32.43 -0.88 -35.00
C GLY A 690 -33.03 -0.37 -36.32
N MET A 691 -33.49 0.89 -36.36
CA MET A 691 -34.04 1.52 -37.56
C MET A 691 -32.98 1.68 -38.65
N LEU A 692 -33.35 1.40 -39.90
CA LEU A 692 -32.54 1.67 -41.07
C LEU A 692 -32.68 3.15 -41.46
N VAL A 693 -31.54 3.79 -41.70
CA VAL A 693 -31.44 5.20 -42.06
C VAL A 693 -30.44 5.35 -43.20
N CYS A 694 -30.65 6.33 -44.06
CA CYS A 694 -29.72 6.74 -45.10
C CYS A 694 -28.93 7.94 -44.58
N VAL A 695 -27.61 7.91 -44.74
CA VAL A 695 -26.74 9.02 -44.37
C VAL A 695 -26.74 10.03 -45.52
N THR A 696 -27.06 11.29 -45.24
CA THR A 696 -27.12 12.36 -46.27
C THR A 696 -26.53 13.66 -45.75
N GLY A 697 -25.96 14.48 -46.63
CA GLY A 697 -25.56 15.86 -46.30
C GLY A 697 -24.33 16.00 -45.39
N LEU A 698 -23.39 15.05 -45.41
CA LEU A 698 -22.07 15.23 -44.80
C LEU A 698 -21.21 16.17 -45.68
N GLU A 699 -20.73 17.28 -45.10
CA GLU A 699 -19.97 18.30 -45.83
C GLU A 699 -18.46 18.03 -45.86
N SER A 700 -17.91 17.33 -44.86
CA SER A 700 -16.47 17.04 -44.78
C SER A 700 -16.02 16.09 -45.91
N ASP A 701 -14.85 16.33 -46.50
CA ASP A 701 -14.30 15.50 -47.61
C ASP A 701 -14.27 13.99 -47.28
N ALA A 702 -13.89 13.62 -46.05
CA ALA A 702 -13.90 12.23 -45.59
C ALA A 702 -15.31 11.65 -45.36
N GLY A 703 -16.31 12.53 -45.20
CA GLY A 703 -17.71 12.18 -44.92
C GLY A 703 -18.57 12.08 -46.18
N GLN A 704 -18.23 12.82 -47.24
CA GLN A 704 -19.00 12.84 -48.49
C GLN A 704 -19.11 11.45 -49.13
N GLN A 705 -18.09 10.61 -49.02
CA GLN A 705 -18.09 9.22 -49.51
C GLN A 705 -19.15 8.31 -48.84
N TYR A 706 -19.72 8.74 -47.71
CA TYR A 706 -20.74 7.99 -46.98
C TYR A 706 -22.15 8.57 -47.19
N ASN A 707 -22.30 9.66 -47.96
CA ASN A 707 -23.63 10.10 -48.37
C ASN A 707 -24.29 9.01 -49.24
N ASP A 708 -25.60 8.86 -49.11
CA ASP A 708 -26.44 7.86 -49.76
C ASP A 708 -26.19 6.40 -49.32
N THR A 709 -25.38 6.18 -48.28
CA THR A 709 -25.17 4.85 -47.70
C THR A 709 -26.22 4.53 -46.62
N GLN A 710 -26.68 3.28 -46.60
CA GLN A 710 -27.57 2.79 -45.55
C GLN A 710 -26.78 2.45 -44.28
N ALA A 711 -27.37 2.80 -43.15
CA ALA A 711 -26.85 2.55 -41.82
C ALA A 711 -27.96 2.09 -40.88
N ARG A 712 -27.59 1.32 -39.86
CA ARG A 712 -28.50 0.92 -38.78
C ARG A 712 -28.22 1.75 -37.53
N VAL A 713 -29.26 2.37 -36.96
CA VAL A 713 -29.15 3.17 -35.74
C VAL A 713 -28.83 2.26 -34.55
N LEU A 714 -27.73 2.53 -33.84
CA LEU A 714 -27.33 1.79 -32.63
C LEU A 714 -27.85 2.47 -31.36
N GLY A 715 -27.76 3.80 -31.29
CA GLY A 715 -28.20 4.56 -30.12
C GLY A 715 -27.74 6.01 -30.14
N TRP A 716 -28.32 6.82 -29.26
CA TRP A 716 -27.97 8.24 -29.13
C TRP A 716 -26.76 8.42 -28.20
N ASN A 717 -25.77 9.22 -28.62
CA ASN A 717 -24.65 9.62 -27.76
C ASN A 717 -24.87 11.04 -27.20
N PRO A 718 -25.15 11.20 -25.90
CA PRO A 718 -25.41 12.51 -25.30
C PRO A 718 -24.17 13.40 -25.20
N LEU A 719 -22.95 12.85 -25.25
CA LEU A 719 -21.72 13.65 -25.12
C LEU A 719 -21.35 14.38 -26.42
N SER A 720 -21.61 13.77 -27.56
CA SER A 720 -21.27 14.32 -28.88
C SER A 720 -22.46 14.98 -29.59
N GLU A 721 -23.65 14.87 -29.01
CA GLU A 721 -24.91 15.22 -29.63
C GLU A 721 -25.11 14.62 -31.03
N LYS A 722 -24.77 13.33 -31.19
CA LYS A 722 -24.89 12.58 -32.46
C LYS A 722 -25.47 11.18 -32.26
N TRP A 723 -26.06 10.63 -33.32
CA TRP A 723 -26.50 9.24 -33.37
C TRP A 723 -25.34 8.33 -33.76
N ASN A 724 -25.11 7.29 -32.95
CA ASN A 724 -24.22 6.20 -33.35
C ASN A 724 -24.96 5.31 -34.34
N VAL A 725 -24.44 5.20 -35.56
CA VAL A 725 -24.97 4.34 -36.62
C VAL A 725 -23.91 3.36 -37.07
N LYS A 726 -24.31 2.15 -37.44
CA LYS A 726 -23.44 1.14 -38.08
C LYS A 726 -23.72 1.15 -39.57
N LEU A 727 -22.75 1.59 -40.36
CA LEU A 727 -22.82 1.58 -41.82
C LEU A 727 -22.83 0.14 -42.32
N PHE A 728 -23.34 -0.12 -43.53
CA PHE A 728 -23.33 -1.45 -44.13
C PHE A 728 -21.90 -2.03 -44.28
N THR A 729 -20.89 -1.17 -44.38
CA THR A 729 -19.47 -1.54 -44.38
C THR A 729 -18.96 -2.11 -43.05
N GLY A 730 -19.79 -2.12 -42.00
CA GLY A 730 -19.44 -2.56 -40.64
C GLY A 730 -18.87 -1.45 -39.75
N VAL A 731 -18.51 -0.30 -40.32
CA VAL A 731 -17.94 0.85 -39.59
C VAL A 731 -19.01 1.56 -38.76
N THR A 732 -18.71 1.84 -37.50
CA THR A 732 -19.58 2.64 -36.63
C THR A 732 -19.18 4.11 -36.67
N ALA A 733 -20.13 4.99 -36.96
CA ALA A 733 -19.93 6.44 -37.04
C ALA A 733 -20.94 7.20 -36.17
N ALA A 734 -20.52 8.35 -35.63
CA ALA A 734 -21.39 9.27 -34.90
C ALA A 734 -21.85 10.39 -35.84
N ILE A 735 -23.12 10.36 -36.26
CA ILE A 735 -23.69 11.24 -37.28
C ILE A 735 -24.78 12.16 -36.68
N PRO A 736 -24.79 13.47 -36.98
CA PRO A 736 -25.84 14.38 -36.53
C PRO A 736 -27.22 13.95 -37.02
N ALA A 737 -28.28 14.20 -36.24
CA ALA A 737 -29.64 13.81 -36.62
C ALA A 737 -30.12 14.43 -37.94
N LYS A 738 -29.64 15.63 -38.30
CA LYS A 738 -29.96 16.31 -39.57
C LYS A 738 -29.37 15.61 -40.81
N ASN A 739 -28.39 14.73 -40.61
CA ASN A 739 -27.69 14.00 -41.67
C ASN A 739 -28.14 12.54 -41.78
N LEU A 740 -29.26 12.20 -41.15
CA LEU A 740 -29.89 10.90 -41.23
C LEU A 740 -31.30 11.08 -41.76
N GLN A 741 -31.66 10.30 -42.77
CA GLN A 741 -33.04 10.19 -43.27
C GLN A 741 -33.55 8.77 -43.02
N PRO A 742 -34.80 8.57 -42.56
CA PRO A 742 -35.43 7.26 -42.53
C PRO A 742 -35.40 6.61 -43.93
N VAL A 743 -35.06 5.33 -44.02
CA VAL A 743 -35.19 4.53 -45.26
C VAL A 743 -36.56 3.89 -45.32
#